data_AF-A0A5N8UQC2-F1
#
_entry.id   AF-A0A5N8UQC2-F1
#
_cell.length_a   1.000
_cell.length_b   1.000
_cell.length_c   1.000
_cell.angle_alpha   90.00
_cell.angle_beta   90.00
_cell.angle_gamma   90.00
#
_symmetry.space_group_name_H-M   'P 1'
#
loop_
_entity.id
_entity.type
_entity.pdbx_description
1 polymer ?
#
loop_
_entity_poly.entity_id
_entity_poly.type
_entity_poly.pdbx_seq_one_letter_code
_entity_poly.pdbx_strand_id
1 'polypeptide(L)'
;MQILNSSQPTTISTHTSDQNVSTVNQTSSIKKISDKVETARNNQVQDVIFIGRGSSIAYALTEVCDRYEGQHSAQALSHEPPLTGRAMVIGSSEPWSKEVRGSGFINHQNELIDTWGSKAPEYSKEYADRQQFSDANTAQINRAVSLGVREVNDEVTSVKKGDNGLFKVSTKQGHEFVAKQVILGIGAGPHTNALAESDDSSSLTPAEQRLGNITVNNKESLKSQVLDLDEFMRLTDNGESLKGKTVVVHGPNAGIDAVERAGSLGADIKWFIRSTSPVLLDGNQLEHAPEAAEKSLVKVDKVSISPDENGKINIDFSHNNKEKTADTLKADFYVYALGQDSKRAGAIHSVLDPSISKYLEPIYDIDQIYSDKPYNTVLGIQSKKAESENGVIIVGASVAQMAGNVQHTYLEQVRERINGLTDQLDLSPVDVSKLQDQLADIQDQIDSAAKTKSVSLNSHDKAVYQGHVTILQQTLSHYQTAQQDLASAKGPGVRDQVENVVKTEVASVVVSPQLATVKASIGALTNIMPQYIAAGEVNYSSDNRTMLRVSLVHNFPKIPETAAEQFIQDTIDLRVMNKGQFLDRIASDLSQYTQELLKTHDAESVLSHLSQLNVKPELTDALIELQQNRTLGSEQRLEQEKNLKQELLKSIDTNAIPAWGTPEHVRYGYASKLSDLHLENKNETPISLFWLGEPISELNAIRV
;
A
#
# COMPACT_ATOMS: atom_id res chain seq x y z
N MET A 1 -5.72 -8.68 18.87
CA MET A 1 -4.48 -9.36 18.45
C MET A 1 -4.30 -10.83 18.88
N GLN A 2 -5.02 -11.49 19.79
CA GLN A 2 -5.02 -12.98 19.72
C GLN A 2 -5.54 -13.47 18.34
N ILE A 3 -6.34 -12.60 17.70
CA ILE A 3 -6.87 -12.69 16.33
C ILE A 3 -5.97 -11.99 15.26
N LEU A 4 -4.94 -11.18 15.61
CA LEU A 4 -4.08 -10.45 14.63
C LEU A 4 -2.54 -10.45 14.88
N ASN A 5 -2.07 -10.76 16.10
CA ASN A 5 -0.67 -10.92 16.53
C ASN A 5 -0.60 -11.98 17.66
N SER A 6 -0.81 -13.25 17.33
CA SER A 6 -0.24 -14.33 18.13
C SER A 6 0.89 -14.95 17.32
N SER A 7 2.06 -15.08 17.93
CA SER A 7 3.19 -15.80 17.36
C SER A 7 2.76 -17.21 16.95
N GLN A 8 3.02 -17.58 15.69
CA GLN A 8 2.85 -18.96 15.25
C GLN A 8 3.77 -19.87 16.08
N PRO A 9 3.29 -21.02 16.59
CA PRO A 9 4.17 -22.15 16.80
C PRO A 9 4.56 -22.67 15.42
N THR A 10 5.83 -22.56 15.08
CA THR A 10 6.46 -23.19 13.92
C THR A 10 6.22 -24.70 13.97
N THR A 11 5.11 -25.15 13.39
CA THR A 11 4.85 -26.56 13.14
C THR A 11 4.41 -26.73 11.69
N ILE A 12 5.39 -27.16 10.91
CA ILE A 12 5.32 -27.52 9.50
C ILE A 12 4.38 -28.73 9.38
N SER A 13 3.24 -28.55 8.70
CA SER A 13 2.40 -29.68 8.27
C SER A 13 2.57 -29.90 6.77
N THR A 14 3.07 -31.09 6.43
CA THR A 14 3.21 -31.57 5.05
C THR A 14 1.94 -32.32 4.68
N HIS A 15 1.06 -31.72 3.86
CA HIS A 15 0.03 -32.48 3.17
C HIS A 15 -0.15 -32.02 1.72
N THR A 16 0.19 -32.94 0.83
CA THR A 16 0.03 -32.89 -0.62
C THR A 16 -1.40 -33.14 -1.07
N SER A 17 -1.75 -32.44 -2.14
CA SER A 17 -2.62 -32.77 -3.30
C SER A 17 -4.16 -32.73 -3.20
N ASP A 18 -4.67 -32.06 -4.25
CA ASP A 18 -5.93 -32.18 -4.98
C ASP A 18 -7.23 -31.61 -4.37
N GLN A 19 -7.73 -30.51 -4.96
CA GLN A 19 -8.94 -30.56 -5.81
C GLN A 19 -9.32 -29.20 -6.47
N ASN A 20 -9.45 -29.28 -7.81
CA ASN A 20 -10.44 -28.70 -8.72
C ASN A 20 -10.81 -27.20 -8.70
N VAL A 21 -10.37 -26.55 -9.77
CA VAL A 21 -10.97 -25.39 -10.44
C VAL A 21 -12.39 -25.73 -10.94
N SER A 22 -13.39 -24.90 -10.61
CA SER A 22 -14.36 -24.29 -11.56
C SER A 22 -15.62 -23.73 -10.89
N THR A 23 -16.18 -22.70 -11.55
CA THR A 23 -17.54 -22.12 -11.44
C THR A 23 -17.81 -21.04 -10.38
N VAL A 24 -17.47 -19.80 -10.73
CA VAL A 24 -18.20 -18.62 -10.27
C VAL A 24 -19.37 -18.40 -11.23
N ASN A 25 -20.59 -18.67 -10.78
CA ASN A 25 -21.79 -18.18 -11.44
C ASN A 25 -22.92 -17.99 -10.42
N GLN A 26 -23.64 -16.88 -10.60
CA GLN A 26 -24.91 -16.46 -10.01
C GLN A 26 -24.87 -15.69 -8.66
N THR A 27 -24.88 -14.36 -8.84
CA THR A 27 -25.76 -13.38 -8.18
C THR A 27 -26.84 -13.98 -7.28
N SER A 28 -26.67 -13.87 -5.96
CA SER A 28 -27.79 -13.92 -5.01
C SER A 28 -28.04 -12.55 -4.43
N SER A 29 -29.15 -11.96 -4.85
CA SER A 29 -29.80 -10.77 -4.32
C SER A 29 -29.74 -10.64 -2.80
N ILE A 30 -29.35 -9.45 -2.35
CA ILE A 30 -29.38 -8.97 -0.96
C ILE A 30 -30.76 -9.25 -0.34
N LYS A 31 -30.84 -10.20 0.59
CA LYS A 31 -32.02 -10.32 1.46
C LYS A 31 -31.97 -9.18 2.47
N LYS A 32 -32.89 -8.22 2.33
CA LYS A 32 -33.29 -7.33 3.43
C LYS A 32 -33.64 -8.20 4.63
N ILE A 33 -33.01 -7.93 5.77
CA ILE A 33 -33.41 -8.50 7.06
C ILE A 33 -34.87 -8.10 7.27
N SER A 34 -35.74 -9.12 7.34
CA SER A 34 -37.14 -8.93 7.72
C SER A 34 -37.17 -8.46 9.17
N ASP A 35 -37.92 -7.38 9.42
CA ASP A 35 -38.29 -6.88 10.74
C ASP A 35 -38.87 -7.99 11.62
N LYS A 36 -38.01 -8.67 12.36
CA LYS A 36 -38.36 -9.30 13.63
C LYS A 36 -37.42 -8.73 14.67
N VAL A 37 -37.95 -7.71 15.33
CA VAL A 37 -37.47 -7.11 16.56
C VAL A 37 -37.31 -8.21 17.61
N GLU A 38 -36.14 -8.82 17.69
CA GLU A 38 -35.65 -9.42 18.94
C GLU A 38 -35.07 -8.30 19.80
N THR A 39 -35.96 -7.56 20.43
CA THR A 39 -35.58 -6.68 21.54
C THR A 39 -35.13 -7.53 22.73
N ALA A 40 -33.84 -7.36 23.03
CA ALA A 40 -33.21 -7.33 24.35
C ALA A 40 -32.44 -8.57 24.85
N ARG A 41 -31.18 -8.26 25.20
CA ARG A 41 -30.25 -8.93 26.13
C ARG A 41 -29.41 -10.08 25.58
N ASN A 42 -28.40 -9.73 24.81
CA ASN A 42 -27.06 -10.17 25.21
C ASN A 42 -26.10 -8.99 24.99
N ASN A 43 -25.81 -8.25 26.07
CA ASN A 43 -24.63 -7.37 26.18
C ASN A 43 -23.37 -8.26 26.23
N GLN A 44 -23.22 -9.16 25.25
CA GLN A 44 -22.04 -9.99 25.14
C GLN A 44 -20.91 -9.06 24.72
N VAL A 45 -19.96 -8.88 25.62
CA VAL A 45 -18.72 -8.16 25.35
C VAL A 45 -18.01 -8.92 24.23
N GLN A 46 -17.82 -8.25 23.10
CA GLN A 46 -17.05 -8.79 21.99
C GLN A 46 -15.56 -8.75 22.34
N ASP A 47 -14.80 -9.73 21.88
CA ASP A 47 -13.34 -9.65 21.93
C ASP A 47 -12.87 -8.53 21.00
N VAL A 48 -13.44 -8.44 19.79
CA VAL A 48 -13.06 -7.44 18.79
C VAL A 48 -14.23 -6.94 17.95
N ILE A 49 -14.27 -5.63 17.67
CA ILE A 49 -15.14 -5.03 16.67
C ILE A 49 -14.29 -4.39 15.57
N PHE A 50 -14.47 -4.82 14.33
CA PHE A 50 -13.94 -4.20 13.12
C PHE A 50 -14.94 -3.14 12.64
N ILE A 51 -14.47 -1.93 12.34
CA ILE A 51 -15.32 -0.84 11.86
C ILE A 51 -14.85 -0.40 10.47
N GLY A 52 -15.76 -0.52 9.50
CA GLY A 52 -15.53 -0.28 8.07
C GLY A 52 -15.82 -1.52 7.22
N ARG A 53 -16.19 -1.31 5.96
CA ARG A 53 -16.38 -2.40 4.95
C ARG A 53 -15.41 -2.32 3.77
N GLY A 54 -14.51 -1.33 3.76
CA GLY A 54 -13.56 -1.14 2.67
C GLY A 54 -12.32 -2.03 2.79
N SER A 55 -11.41 -1.84 1.84
CA SER A 55 -10.19 -2.64 1.67
C SER A 55 -9.34 -2.80 2.94
N SER A 56 -9.22 -1.75 3.77
CA SER A 56 -8.47 -1.84 5.03
C SER A 56 -8.97 -2.94 5.96
N ILE A 57 -10.30 -3.12 6.06
CA ILE A 57 -10.88 -4.19 6.89
C ILE A 57 -10.83 -5.52 6.15
N ALA A 58 -11.05 -5.54 4.84
CA ALA A 58 -10.93 -6.77 4.04
C ALA A 58 -9.51 -7.38 4.12
N TYR A 59 -8.45 -6.58 3.99
CA TYR A 59 -7.07 -7.05 4.15
C TYR A 59 -6.80 -7.56 5.56
N ALA A 60 -7.26 -6.83 6.60
CA ALA A 60 -7.06 -7.26 7.98
C ALA A 60 -7.79 -8.58 8.29
N LEU A 61 -8.99 -8.77 7.72
CA LEU A 61 -9.75 -10.01 7.86
C LEU A 61 -9.16 -11.16 7.04
N THR A 62 -8.35 -10.90 6.01
CA THR A 62 -7.68 -11.96 5.24
C THR A 62 -6.78 -12.79 6.15
N GLU A 63 -5.95 -12.13 6.96
CA GLU A 63 -5.07 -12.82 7.91
C GLU A 63 -5.85 -13.60 8.96
N VAL A 64 -6.93 -13.00 9.50
CA VAL A 64 -7.82 -13.68 10.45
C VAL A 64 -8.36 -14.97 9.86
N CYS A 65 -8.87 -14.91 8.63
CA CYS A 65 -9.45 -16.07 7.98
C CYS A 65 -8.40 -17.13 7.68
N ASP A 66 -7.27 -16.74 7.10
CA ASP A 66 -6.15 -17.65 6.78
C ASP A 66 -5.66 -18.40 8.03
N ARG A 67 -5.55 -17.71 9.17
CA ARG A 67 -5.11 -18.29 10.43
C ARG A 67 -6.07 -19.38 10.92
N TYR A 68 -7.37 -19.10 10.98
CA TYR A 68 -8.35 -20.07 11.47
C TYR A 68 -8.56 -21.23 10.49
N GLU A 69 -8.54 -20.97 9.20
CA GLU A 69 -8.65 -22.00 8.17
C GLU A 69 -7.40 -22.90 8.12
N GLY A 70 -6.21 -22.38 8.43
CA GLY A 70 -5.00 -23.19 8.56
C GLY A 70 -4.93 -24.04 9.82
N GLN A 71 -5.66 -23.66 10.88
CA GLN A 71 -5.64 -24.35 12.18
C GLN A 71 -6.77 -25.39 12.37
N HIS A 72 -7.83 -25.31 11.56
CA HIS A 72 -9.02 -26.12 11.74
C HIS A 72 -9.43 -26.81 10.43
N SER A 73 -9.92 -28.05 10.52
CA SER A 73 -10.55 -28.70 9.37
C SER A 73 -11.84 -27.99 8.96
N ALA A 74 -12.20 -28.04 7.68
CA ALA A 74 -13.46 -27.48 7.18
C ALA A 74 -14.70 -28.02 7.93
N GLN A 75 -14.66 -29.29 8.35
CA GLN A 75 -15.74 -29.89 9.15
C GLN A 75 -15.84 -29.25 10.54
N ALA A 76 -14.71 -29.00 11.21
CA ALA A 76 -14.69 -28.34 12.52
C ALA A 76 -15.23 -26.90 12.43
N LEU A 77 -14.78 -26.14 11.43
CA LEU A 77 -15.25 -24.76 11.20
C LEU A 77 -16.76 -24.67 10.94
N SER A 78 -17.32 -25.67 10.23
CA SER A 78 -18.76 -25.70 9.94
C SER A 78 -19.65 -26.02 11.16
N HIS A 79 -19.12 -26.74 12.15
CA HIS A 79 -19.88 -27.20 13.31
C HIS A 79 -19.81 -26.19 14.47
N GLU A 80 -18.63 -25.61 14.69
CA GLU A 80 -18.38 -24.64 15.75
C GLU A 80 -17.51 -23.50 15.19
N PRO A 81 -18.13 -22.50 14.54
CA PRO A 81 -17.38 -21.41 13.94
C PRO A 81 -16.64 -20.63 15.06
N PRO A 82 -15.31 -20.50 14.98
CA PRO A 82 -14.45 -20.12 16.11
C PRO A 82 -14.63 -18.66 16.59
N LEU A 83 -15.26 -17.82 15.78
CA LEU A 83 -15.47 -16.40 16.05
C LEU A 83 -16.90 -16.08 16.52
N THR A 84 -17.77 -17.09 16.62
CA THR A 84 -19.15 -16.94 17.07
C THR A 84 -19.23 -16.22 18.42
N GLY A 85 -19.88 -15.05 18.44
CA GLY A 85 -20.06 -14.24 19.66
C GLY A 85 -18.80 -13.52 20.17
N ARG A 86 -17.67 -13.66 19.46
CA ARG A 86 -16.38 -13.06 19.83
C ARG A 86 -16.04 -11.85 18.96
N ALA A 87 -16.40 -11.88 17.68
CA ALA A 87 -16.02 -10.86 16.72
C ALA A 87 -17.21 -10.31 15.94
N MET A 88 -17.11 -9.04 15.58
CA MET A 88 -18.12 -8.33 14.80
C MET A 88 -17.48 -7.38 13.79
N VAL A 89 -18.12 -7.21 12.64
CA VAL A 89 -17.79 -6.19 11.65
C VAL A 89 -18.99 -5.25 11.48
N ILE A 90 -18.76 -3.94 11.58
CA ILE A 90 -19.80 -2.90 11.48
C ILE A 90 -19.46 -1.92 10.36
N GLY A 91 -20.40 -1.69 9.46
CA GLY A 91 -20.34 -0.61 8.48
C GLY A 91 -21.54 -0.60 7.53
N SER A 92 -21.81 0.54 6.92
CA SER A 92 -23.05 0.79 6.16
C SER A 92 -22.92 0.55 4.65
N SER A 93 -21.76 0.77 4.06
CA SER A 93 -21.54 0.60 2.61
C SER A 93 -20.10 0.18 2.30
N GLU A 94 -19.93 -0.57 1.22
CA GLU A 94 -18.62 -0.85 0.63
C GLU A 94 -18.21 0.38 -0.21
N PRO A 95 -17.09 1.06 0.12
CA PRO A 95 -16.76 2.38 -0.42
C PRO A 95 -16.28 2.38 -1.88
N TRP A 96 -15.99 1.22 -2.46
CA TRP A 96 -15.63 1.04 -3.87
C TRP A 96 -16.80 0.60 -4.73
N SER A 97 -17.92 0.18 -4.15
CA SER A 97 -19.11 -0.22 -4.90
C SER A 97 -19.56 0.88 -5.86
N LYS A 98 -20.13 0.47 -7.01
CA LYS A 98 -20.64 1.42 -8.01
C LYS A 98 -21.73 2.34 -7.46
N GLU A 99 -22.49 1.87 -6.47
CA GLU A 99 -23.51 2.68 -5.79
C GLU A 99 -22.90 3.84 -5.00
N VAL A 100 -21.64 3.72 -4.56
CA VAL A 100 -20.91 4.75 -3.82
C VAL A 100 -20.02 5.58 -4.75
N ARG A 101 -19.17 4.98 -5.58
CA ARG A 101 -18.16 5.72 -6.38
C ARG A 101 -18.42 5.75 -7.88
N GLY A 102 -19.54 5.19 -8.32
CA GLY A 102 -19.80 4.94 -9.73
C GLY A 102 -18.99 3.75 -10.26
N SER A 103 -19.27 3.37 -11.50
CA SER A 103 -18.66 2.28 -12.26
C SER A 103 -17.30 2.70 -12.81
N GLY A 104 -16.51 1.75 -13.32
CA GLY A 104 -15.20 2.00 -13.93
C GLY A 104 -14.07 1.30 -13.20
N PHE A 105 -12.86 1.83 -13.34
CA PHE A 105 -11.66 1.22 -12.78
C PHE A 105 -11.09 2.00 -11.60
N ILE A 106 -10.24 1.35 -10.82
CA ILE A 106 -9.36 1.96 -9.84
C ILE A 106 -8.04 2.19 -10.54
N ASN A 107 -7.42 3.36 -10.40
CA ASN A 107 -6.12 3.68 -11.01
C ASN A 107 -4.95 2.91 -10.34
N HIS A 108 -5.05 1.59 -10.27
CA HIS A 108 -4.12 0.61 -9.72
C HIS A 108 -4.37 -0.72 -10.44
N GLN A 109 -3.33 -1.52 -10.64
CA GLN A 109 -3.48 -2.87 -11.20
C GLN A 109 -3.91 -3.86 -10.12
N ASN A 110 -4.66 -4.89 -10.53
CA ASN A 110 -5.15 -5.97 -9.66
C ASN A 110 -4.04 -6.59 -8.81
N GLU A 111 -2.89 -6.90 -9.41
CA GLU A 111 -1.76 -7.54 -8.72
C GLU A 111 -1.20 -6.74 -7.53
N LEU A 112 -1.39 -5.42 -7.52
CA LEU A 112 -0.94 -4.52 -6.46
C LEU A 112 -1.95 -4.49 -5.31
N ILE A 113 -3.25 -4.43 -5.62
CA ILE A 113 -4.29 -4.11 -4.63
C ILE A 113 -5.16 -5.31 -4.24
N ASP A 114 -5.22 -6.38 -5.01
CA ASP A 114 -6.10 -7.50 -4.70
C ASP A 114 -5.75 -8.13 -3.35
N THR A 115 -6.76 -8.64 -2.65
CA THR A 115 -6.55 -9.40 -1.40
C THR A 115 -5.64 -10.60 -1.66
N TRP A 116 -4.82 -10.98 -0.68
CA TRP A 116 -3.97 -12.16 -0.84
C TRP A 116 -4.83 -13.41 -1.08
N GLY A 117 -4.63 -14.03 -2.24
CA GLY A 117 -5.33 -15.26 -2.64
C GLY A 117 -4.49 -16.51 -2.43
N SER A 118 -4.95 -17.62 -3.02
CA SER A 118 -4.25 -18.91 -3.00
C SER A 118 -3.11 -19.01 -4.01
N LYS A 119 -3.01 -18.07 -4.97
CA LYS A 119 -1.99 -18.00 -6.01
C LYS A 119 -1.35 -16.62 -6.09
N ALA A 120 -0.10 -16.56 -6.52
CA ALA A 120 0.55 -15.30 -6.85
C ALA A 120 -0.20 -14.64 -8.02
N PRO A 121 -0.48 -13.33 -7.96
CA PRO A 121 -1.19 -12.66 -9.04
C PRO A 121 -0.40 -12.70 -10.34
N GLU A 122 -1.13 -12.90 -11.44
CA GLU A 122 -0.58 -12.83 -12.78
C GLU A 122 -0.37 -11.38 -13.21
N TYR A 123 0.60 -11.18 -14.10
CA TYR A 123 0.87 -9.88 -14.68
C TYR A 123 -0.33 -9.44 -15.51
N SER A 124 -0.93 -8.31 -15.15
CA SER A 124 -1.97 -7.68 -15.95
C SER A 124 -1.66 -6.21 -16.14
N LYS A 125 -1.65 -5.77 -17.39
CA LYS A 125 -1.55 -4.33 -17.72
C LYS A 125 -2.81 -3.58 -17.30
N GLU A 126 -3.95 -4.26 -17.18
CA GLU A 126 -5.26 -3.66 -16.92
C GLU A 126 -5.38 -3.13 -15.49
N TYR A 127 -6.02 -1.96 -15.38
CA TYR A 127 -6.49 -1.45 -14.10
C TYR A 127 -7.59 -2.30 -13.50
N ALA A 128 -7.62 -2.33 -12.16
CA ALA A 128 -8.60 -3.07 -11.41
C ALA A 128 -10.00 -2.55 -11.67
N ASP A 129 -10.91 -3.43 -12.10
CA ASP A 129 -12.32 -3.10 -12.18
C ASP A 129 -12.84 -2.81 -10.76
N ARG A 130 -13.47 -1.66 -10.60
CA ARG A 130 -13.86 -1.17 -9.28
C ARG A 130 -14.94 -2.04 -8.64
N GLN A 131 -15.88 -2.57 -9.44
CA GLN A 131 -16.94 -3.42 -8.92
C GLN A 131 -16.40 -4.80 -8.56
N GLN A 132 -15.55 -5.39 -9.40
CA GLN A 132 -14.88 -6.66 -9.07
C GLN A 132 -14.05 -6.53 -7.79
N PHE A 133 -13.33 -5.42 -7.62
CA PHE A 133 -12.58 -5.15 -6.39
C PHE A 133 -13.50 -4.98 -5.16
N SER A 134 -14.63 -4.29 -5.31
CA SER A 134 -15.66 -4.16 -4.28
C SER A 134 -16.26 -5.52 -3.88
N ASP A 135 -16.55 -6.35 -4.88
CA ASP A 135 -17.08 -7.71 -4.69
C ASP A 135 -16.05 -8.59 -3.97
N ALA A 136 -14.76 -8.47 -4.30
CA ALA A 136 -13.67 -9.17 -3.61
C ALA A 136 -13.55 -8.74 -2.14
N ASN A 137 -13.62 -7.44 -1.82
CA ASN A 137 -13.64 -6.96 -0.43
C ASN A 137 -14.83 -7.56 0.34
N THR A 138 -16.00 -7.57 -0.30
CA THR A 138 -17.22 -8.15 0.28
C THR A 138 -17.08 -9.66 0.49
N ALA A 139 -16.46 -10.37 -0.45
CA ALA A 139 -16.19 -11.80 -0.34
C ALA A 139 -15.29 -12.12 0.86
N GLN A 140 -14.26 -11.31 1.15
CA GLN A 140 -13.43 -11.49 2.35
C GLN A 140 -14.20 -11.26 3.65
N ILE A 141 -15.10 -10.27 3.68
CA ILE A 141 -15.97 -10.07 4.84
C ILE A 141 -16.90 -11.29 5.02
N ASN A 142 -17.48 -11.80 3.93
CA ASN A 142 -18.32 -13.00 3.96
C ASN A 142 -17.56 -14.25 4.40
N ARG A 143 -16.29 -14.38 4.02
CA ARG A 143 -15.38 -15.44 4.50
C ARG A 143 -15.24 -15.36 6.02
N ALA A 144 -15.03 -14.16 6.58
CA ALA A 144 -14.99 -13.98 8.04
C ALA A 144 -16.35 -14.28 8.71
N VAL A 145 -17.47 -13.93 8.08
CA VAL A 145 -18.82 -14.30 8.57
C VAL A 145 -19.00 -15.82 8.63
N SER A 146 -18.45 -16.57 7.67
CA SER A 146 -18.48 -18.04 7.70
C SER A 146 -17.73 -18.66 8.89
N LEU A 147 -16.78 -17.92 9.46
CA LEU A 147 -16.05 -18.29 10.69
C LEU A 147 -16.77 -17.85 11.97
N GLY A 148 -17.94 -17.21 11.86
CA GLY A 148 -18.77 -16.78 13.00
C GLY A 148 -18.68 -15.30 13.33
N VAL A 149 -17.99 -14.47 12.53
CA VAL A 149 -18.01 -13.01 12.70
C VAL A 149 -19.43 -12.50 12.46
N ARG A 150 -19.96 -11.72 13.41
CA ARG A 150 -21.25 -11.07 13.24
C ARG A 150 -21.14 -9.84 12.35
N GLU A 151 -21.89 -9.80 11.26
CA GLU A 151 -21.99 -8.60 10.43
C GLU A 151 -23.14 -7.68 10.91
N VAL A 152 -22.88 -6.38 10.98
CA VAL A 152 -23.87 -5.35 11.29
C VAL A 152 -23.83 -4.27 10.21
N ASN A 153 -24.92 -4.16 9.45
CA ASN A 153 -25.08 -3.14 8.41
C ASN A 153 -25.61 -1.82 9.01
N ASP A 154 -24.70 -1.03 9.57
CA ASP A 154 -25.03 0.26 10.18
C ASP A 154 -23.81 1.20 10.15
N GLU A 155 -24.06 2.50 10.26
CA GLU A 155 -23.02 3.52 10.33
C GLU A 155 -22.63 3.74 11.79
N VAL A 156 -21.34 3.61 12.12
CA VAL A 156 -20.84 3.94 13.46
C VAL A 156 -20.78 5.45 13.63
N THR A 157 -21.33 5.96 14.73
CA THR A 157 -21.35 7.38 15.08
C THR A 157 -20.39 7.72 16.21
N SER A 158 -20.03 6.75 17.06
CA SER A 158 -19.12 7.01 18.18
C SER A 158 -18.41 5.74 18.66
N VAL A 159 -17.12 5.89 19.00
CA VAL A 159 -16.33 4.93 19.77
C VAL A 159 -15.80 5.62 21.02
N LYS A 160 -16.19 5.13 22.20
CA LYS A 160 -15.84 5.71 23.51
C LYS A 160 -15.26 4.66 24.43
N LYS A 161 -14.33 5.06 25.31
CA LYS A 161 -13.85 4.22 26.40
C LYS A 161 -14.83 4.34 27.57
N GLY A 162 -15.39 3.23 28.02
CA GLY A 162 -16.23 3.15 29.22
C GLY A 162 -15.39 3.08 30.50
N ASP A 163 -16.04 3.31 31.63
CA ASP A 163 -15.39 3.32 32.95
C ASP A 163 -14.80 1.95 33.35
N ASN A 164 -15.33 0.88 32.77
CA ASN A 164 -14.85 -0.50 32.95
C ASN A 164 -13.62 -0.84 32.08
N GLY A 165 -13.07 0.13 31.35
CA GLY A 165 -11.94 -0.06 30.45
C GLY A 165 -12.29 -0.65 29.08
N LEU A 166 -13.55 -1.07 28.87
CA LEU A 166 -14.04 -1.58 27.59
C LEU A 166 -14.47 -0.43 26.65
N PHE A 167 -14.58 -0.72 25.37
CA PHE A 167 -14.98 0.25 24.36
C PHE A 167 -16.44 0.09 23.99
N LYS A 168 -17.18 1.20 24.02
CA LYS A 168 -18.57 1.30 23.59
C LYS A 168 -18.62 1.84 22.17
N VAL A 169 -19.28 1.11 21.28
CA VAL A 169 -19.50 1.48 19.88
C VAL A 169 -20.98 1.76 19.69
N SER A 170 -21.32 2.99 19.30
CA SER A 170 -22.69 3.44 19.04
C SER A 170 -22.90 3.62 17.55
N THR A 171 -24.07 3.22 17.05
CA THR A 171 -24.43 3.32 15.64
C THR A 171 -25.56 4.32 15.38
N LYS A 172 -25.78 4.66 14.11
CA LYS A 172 -26.78 5.63 13.67
C LYS A 172 -28.22 5.16 13.92
N GLN A 173 -28.48 3.86 13.82
CA GLN A 173 -29.80 3.30 14.16
C GLN A 173 -30.02 3.14 15.67
N GLY A 174 -29.07 3.59 16.50
CA GLY A 174 -29.19 3.56 17.96
C GLY A 174 -28.76 2.25 18.61
N HIS A 175 -28.08 1.36 17.88
CA HIS A 175 -27.50 0.16 18.46
C HIS A 175 -26.24 0.51 19.25
N GLU A 176 -26.01 -0.23 20.33
CA GLU A 176 -24.81 -0.10 21.16
C GLU A 176 -24.16 -1.46 21.35
N PHE A 177 -22.86 -1.51 21.11
CA PHE A 177 -22.04 -2.69 21.28
C PHE A 177 -20.87 -2.38 22.22
N VAL A 178 -20.38 -3.41 22.92
CA VAL A 178 -19.24 -3.29 23.83
C VAL A 178 -18.17 -4.29 23.42
N ALA A 179 -16.93 -3.85 23.38
CA ALA A 179 -15.80 -4.70 23.02
C ALA A 179 -14.56 -4.44 23.88
N LYS A 180 -13.68 -5.44 23.97
CA LYS A 180 -12.34 -5.26 24.53
C LYS A 180 -11.44 -4.51 23.55
N GLN A 181 -11.52 -4.84 22.26
CA GLN A 181 -10.73 -4.20 21.22
C GLN A 181 -11.59 -3.65 20.07
N VAL A 182 -11.18 -2.52 19.50
CA VAL A 182 -11.81 -1.92 18.32
C VAL A 182 -10.76 -1.65 17.25
N ILE A 183 -11.03 -2.10 16.02
CA ILE A 183 -10.16 -1.92 14.86
C ILE A 183 -10.86 -1.00 13.87
N LEU A 184 -10.29 0.18 13.63
CA LEU A 184 -10.84 1.25 12.80
C LEU A 184 -10.14 1.26 11.45
N GLY A 185 -10.85 0.80 10.42
CA GLY A 185 -10.44 0.84 9.01
C GLY A 185 -11.45 1.58 8.14
N ILE A 186 -12.05 2.66 8.67
CA ILE A 186 -13.14 3.42 8.05
C ILE A 186 -12.72 4.35 6.90
N GLY A 187 -11.45 4.31 6.52
CA GLY A 187 -10.91 5.08 5.40
C GLY A 187 -10.60 6.53 5.77
N ALA A 188 -10.35 7.34 4.74
CA ALA A 188 -9.96 8.74 4.89
C ALA A 188 -11.15 9.72 4.97
N GLY A 189 -12.38 9.21 4.85
CA GLY A 189 -13.62 9.99 4.88
C GLY A 189 -14.25 10.20 3.50
N PRO A 190 -15.47 10.76 3.45
CA PRO A 190 -16.14 11.10 2.18
C PRO A 190 -15.40 12.22 1.45
N HIS A 191 -15.58 12.32 0.13
CA HIS A 191 -15.07 13.46 -0.62
C HIS A 191 -15.74 14.76 -0.16
N THR A 192 -14.95 15.83 -0.16
CA THR A 192 -15.42 17.17 0.19
C THR A 192 -16.48 17.65 -0.82
N ASN A 193 -17.51 18.35 -0.36
CA ASN A 193 -18.61 18.81 -1.22
C ASN A 193 -18.75 20.33 -1.13
N ALA A 194 -18.70 21.02 -2.28
CA ALA A 194 -18.75 22.48 -2.40
C ALA A 194 -20.12 23.09 -2.01
N LEU A 195 -21.17 22.29 -2.04
CA LEU A 195 -22.54 22.69 -1.75
C LEU A 195 -22.94 22.44 -0.29
N ALA A 196 -22.00 21.99 0.57
CA ALA A 196 -22.27 21.75 1.98
C ALA A 196 -23.07 22.92 2.60
N GLU A 197 -24.23 22.58 3.16
CA GLU A 197 -25.15 23.52 3.78
C GLU A 197 -24.66 23.84 5.19
N SER A 198 -23.76 24.81 5.31
CA SER A 198 -23.68 25.56 6.55
C SER A 198 -23.43 27.03 6.30
N ASP A 199 -24.43 27.84 6.62
CA ASP A 199 -24.32 29.30 6.68
C ASP A 199 -23.52 29.76 7.90
N ASP A 200 -23.17 28.85 8.81
CA ASP A 200 -22.34 29.10 9.97
C ASP A 200 -20.92 28.55 9.78
N SER A 201 -19.96 29.45 9.59
CA SER A 201 -18.52 29.13 9.46
C SER A 201 -17.95 28.30 10.63
N SER A 202 -18.63 28.28 11.78
CA SER A 202 -18.25 27.48 12.95
C SER A 202 -18.59 25.98 12.83
N SER A 203 -19.42 25.61 11.84
CA SER A 203 -19.82 24.22 11.58
C SER A 203 -19.12 23.57 10.39
N LEU A 204 -18.34 24.35 9.62
CA LEU A 204 -17.49 23.85 8.53
C LEU A 204 -16.28 23.08 9.10
N THR A 205 -15.95 21.95 8.49
CA THR A 205 -14.69 21.25 8.80
C THR A 205 -13.47 22.07 8.34
N PRO A 206 -12.25 21.83 8.85
CA PRO A 206 -11.04 22.45 8.31
C PRO A 206 -10.79 22.15 6.82
N ALA A 207 -11.27 21.02 6.30
CA ALA A 207 -11.21 20.75 4.86
C ALA A 207 -12.10 21.73 4.10
N GLU A 208 -13.29 22.00 4.62
CA GLU A 208 -14.26 22.96 4.08
C GLU A 208 -13.86 24.42 4.32
N GLN A 209 -13.18 24.75 5.42
CA GLN A 209 -12.66 26.09 5.70
C GLN A 209 -11.49 26.46 4.78
N ARG A 210 -10.65 25.49 4.38
CA ARG A 210 -9.60 25.67 3.37
C ARG A 210 -10.17 26.05 1.99
N LEU A 211 -11.48 25.99 1.84
CA LEU A 211 -12.22 26.34 0.63
C LEU A 211 -12.69 27.80 0.63
N GLY A 212 -12.28 28.64 1.59
CA GLY A 212 -12.64 30.06 1.61
C GLY A 212 -12.23 30.86 0.35
N ASN A 213 -11.50 30.24 -0.57
CA ASN A 213 -11.19 30.78 -1.89
C ASN A 213 -12.16 30.32 -3.00
N ILE A 214 -13.15 29.47 -2.69
CA ILE A 214 -14.15 28.96 -3.63
C ILE A 214 -15.53 29.40 -3.13
N THR A 215 -16.22 30.21 -3.92
CA THR A 215 -17.57 30.69 -3.60
C THR A 215 -18.55 30.08 -4.59
N VAL A 216 -19.63 29.46 -4.08
CA VAL A 216 -20.73 28.98 -4.93
C VAL A 216 -21.96 29.84 -4.66
N ASN A 217 -22.32 30.66 -5.65
CA ASN A 217 -23.46 31.56 -5.57
C ASN A 217 -24.74 30.82 -5.97
N ASN A 218 -25.84 31.02 -5.24
CA ASN A 218 -27.13 30.36 -5.52
C ASN A 218 -27.02 28.83 -5.60
N LYS A 219 -26.49 28.21 -4.53
CA LYS A 219 -26.22 26.77 -4.41
C LYS A 219 -27.36 25.89 -4.92
N GLU A 220 -28.60 26.21 -4.56
CA GLU A 220 -29.79 25.43 -4.94
C GLU A 220 -29.93 25.28 -6.46
N SER A 221 -29.76 26.37 -7.20
CA SER A 221 -29.84 26.36 -8.66
C SER A 221 -28.70 25.61 -9.35
N LEU A 222 -27.58 25.38 -8.64
CA LEU A 222 -26.36 24.76 -9.15
C LEU A 222 -26.20 23.29 -8.71
N LYS A 223 -27.15 22.73 -7.95
CA LYS A 223 -27.06 21.37 -7.36
C LYS A 223 -26.81 20.25 -8.37
N SER A 224 -27.24 20.40 -9.62
CA SER A 224 -27.03 19.40 -10.69
C SER A 224 -25.76 19.61 -11.51
N GLN A 225 -25.04 20.71 -11.30
CA GLN A 225 -23.88 21.12 -12.13
C GLN A 225 -22.59 21.20 -11.33
N VAL A 226 -22.67 21.55 -10.05
CA VAL A 226 -21.55 21.57 -9.11
C VAL A 226 -21.61 20.30 -8.28
N LEU A 227 -20.71 19.37 -8.55
CA LEU A 227 -20.77 18.00 -8.05
C LEU A 227 -19.47 17.67 -7.30
N ASP A 228 -19.54 16.85 -6.25
CA ASP A 228 -18.33 16.19 -5.77
C ASP A 228 -17.86 15.08 -6.74
N LEU A 229 -16.65 14.55 -6.51
CA LEU A 229 -16.08 13.50 -7.35
C LEU A 229 -17.04 12.31 -7.49
N ASP A 230 -17.55 11.78 -6.39
CA ASP A 230 -18.35 10.56 -6.40
C ASP A 230 -19.70 10.80 -7.08
N GLU A 231 -20.31 11.97 -6.88
CA GLU A 231 -21.52 12.42 -7.58
C GLU A 231 -21.31 12.50 -9.09
N PHE A 232 -20.21 13.08 -9.56
CA PHE A 232 -19.89 13.17 -10.98
C PHE A 232 -19.67 11.78 -11.61
N MET A 233 -18.97 10.89 -10.90
CA MET A 233 -18.74 9.52 -11.38
C MET A 233 -20.07 8.76 -11.52
N ARG A 234 -20.96 8.82 -10.51
CA ARG A 234 -22.29 8.19 -10.58
C ARG A 234 -23.17 8.81 -11.67
N LEU A 235 -23.14 10.13 -11.85
CA LEU A 235 -23.93 10.82 -12.88
C LEU A 235 -23.55 10.34 -14.29
N THR A 236 -22.28 10.01 -14.50
CA THR A 236 -21.72 9.66 -15.81
C THR A 236 -21.64 8.16 -16.08
N ASP A 237 -22.21 7.33 -15.20
CA ASP A 237 -22.15 5.87 -15.31
C ASP A 237 -23.01 5.27 -16.42
N ASN A 238 -24.07 5.97 -16.83
CA ASN A 238 -24.92 5.53 -17.92
C ASN A 238 -24.26 5.65 -19.30
N GLY A 239 -23.01 6.16 -19.36
CA GLY A 239 -22.25 6.33 -20.59
C GLY A 239 -22.79 7.45 -21.48
N GLU A 240 -23.58 8.38 -20.93
CA GLU A 240 -24.01 9.56 -21.69
C GLU A 240 -22.81 10.35 -22.17
N SER A 241 -22.76 10.60 -23.48
CA SER A 241 -21.69 11.40 -24.07
C SER A 241 -21.71 12.82 -23.50
N LEU A 242 -20.52 13.31 -23.17
CA LEU A 242 -20.25 14.69 -22.80
C LEU A 242 -19.70 15.51 -23.98
N LYS A 243 -19.82 14.99 -25.21
CA LYS A 243 -19.36 15.68 -26.42
C LYS A 243 -19.98 17.07 -26.55
N GLY A 244 -19.13 18.08 -26.67
CA GLY A 244 -19.53 19.48 -26.76
C GLY A 244 -19.88 20.14 -25.43
N LYS A 245 -19.76 19.42 -24.31
CA LYS A 245 -19.83 19.97 -22.95
C LYS A 245 -18.44 20.32 -22.44
N THR A 246 -18.36 21.36 -21.62
CA THR A 246 -17.14 21.74 -20.91
C THR A 246 -17.23 21.30 -19.45
N VAL A 247 -16.24 20.55 -18.98
CA VAL A 247 -16.15 20.07 -17.59
C VAL A 247 -14.93 20.69 -16.93
N VAL A 248 -15.14 21.40 -15.83
CA VAL A 248 -14.05 21.86 -14.97
C VAL A 248 -13.85 20.85 -13.86
N VAL A 249 -12.64 20.32 -13.71
CA VAL A 249 -12.28 19.47 -12.57
C VAL A 249 -11.32 20.24 -11.68
N HIS A 250 -11.66 20.45 -10.40
CA HIS A 250 -10.82 21.17 -9.46
C HIS A 250 -10.21 20.24 -8.41
N GLY A 251 -8.92 20.00 -8.56
CA GLY A 251 -8.09 19.25 -7.64
C GLY A 251 -7.10 18.34 -8.36
N PRO A 252 -5.88 18.14 -7.82
CA PRO A 252 -4.82 17.41 -8.52
C PRO A 252 -5.10 15.90 -8.49
N ASN A 253 -4.48 15.15 -7.58
CA ASN A 253 -4.54 13.69 -7.58
C ASN A 253 -5.95 13.12 -7.43
N ALA A 254 -6.79 13.70 -6.57
CA ALA A 254 -8.17 13.25 -6.43
C ALA A 254 -9.05 13.58 -7.66
N GLY A 255 -8.58 14.44 -8.57
CA GLY A 255 -9.28 14.78 -9.80
C GLY A 255 -8.93 13.90 -11.00
N ILE A 256 -7.91 13.04 -10.90
CA ILE A 256 -7.44 12.20 -12.02
C ILE A 256 -8.60 11.37 -12.60
N ASP A 257 -9.36 10.67 -11.75
CA ASP A 257 -10.47 9.80 -12.18
C ASP A 257 -11.59 10.59 -12.88
N ALA A 258 -11.91 11.79 -12.39
CA ALA A 258 -12.92 12.66 -13.01
C ALA A 258 -12.45 13.20 -14.37
N VAL A 259 -11.18 13.58 -14.49
CA VAL A 259 -10.59 14.03 -15.76
C VAL A 259 -10.61 12.91 -16.78
N GLU A 260 -10.19 11.71 -16.39
CA GLU A 260 -10.18 10.55 -17.27
C GLU A 260 -11.60 10.19 -17.74
N ARG A 261 -12.56 10.14 -16.81
CA ARG A 261 -13.98 9.91 -17.14
C ARG A 261 -14.53 10.98 -18.06
N ALA A 262 -14.31 12.26 -17.77
CA ALA A 262 -14.80 13.36 -18.61
C ALA A 262 -14.24 13.29 -20.04
N GLY A 263 -12.95 12.98 -20.17
CA GLY A 263 -12.28 12.84 -21.47
C GLY A 263 -12.81 11.66 -22.27
N SER A 264 -12.99 10.50 -21.62
CA SER A 264 -13.52 9.29 -22.27
C SER A 264 -14.94 9.48 -22.84
N LEU A 265 -15.70 10.40 -22.26
CA LEU A 265 -17.05 10.76 -22.70
C LEU A 265 -17.06 11.91 -23.73
N GLY A 266 -15.89 12.47 -24.07
CA GLY A 266 -15.70 13.49 -25.10
C GLY A 266 -15.86 14.94 -24.64
N ALA A 267 -15.76 15.23 -23.34
CA ALA A 267 -15.84 16.59 -22.81
C ALA A 267 -14.61 17.45 -23.19
N ASP A 268 -14.79 18.77 -23.28
CA ASP A 268 -13.68 19.72 -23.19
C ASP A 268 -13.32 19.93 -21.72
N ILE A 269 -12.11 19.52 -21.33
CA ILE A 269 -11.67 19.54 -19.95
C ILE A 269 -10.90 20.83 -19.65
N LYS A 270 -11.19 21.42 -18.48
CA LYS A 270 -10.32 22.41 -17.84
C LYS A 270 -9.95 21.90 -16.45
N TRP A 271 -8.67 21.69 -16.21
CA TRP A 271 -8.20 21.07 -14.97
C TRP A 271 -7.60 22.12 -14.04
N PHE A 272 -8.37 22.49 -13.03
CA PHE A 272 -8.00 23.49 -12.04
C PHE A 272 -7.14 22.87 -10.94
N ILE A 273 -5.96 23.45 -10.72
CA ILE A 273 -5.04 23.09 -9.63
C ILE A 273 -4.57 24.36 -8.92
N ARG A 274 -4.14 24.26 -7.66
CA ARG A 274 -3.56 25.42 -6.96
C ARG A 274 -2.06 25.52 -7.17
N SER A 275 -1.31 24.60 -6.57
CA SER A 275 0.16 24.61 -6.57
C SER A 275 0.76 23.25 -6.95
N THR A 276 0.11 22.16 -6.51
CA THR A 276 0.56 20.79 -6.79
C THR A 276 0.01 20.32 -8.13
N SER A 277 0.91 19.90 -9.03
CA SER A 277 0.52 19.20 -10.26
C SER A 277 -0.06 17.83 -9.94
N PRO A 278 -0.98 17.30 -10.77
CA PRO A 278 -1.38 15.90 -10.66
C PRO A 278 -0.14 15.02 -10.87
N VAL A 279 -0.08 13.94 -10.11
CA VAL A 279 0.98 12.95 -10.23
C VAL A 279 0.44 11.77 -10.99
N LEU A 280 1.00 11.57 -12.18
CA LEU A 280 0.63 10.53 -13.12
C LEU A 280 1.78 9.53 -13.17
N LEU A 281 1.46 8.24 -13.11
CA LEU A 281 2.47 7.18 -13.20
C LEU A 281 3.02 7.12 -14.63
N ASP A 282 4.31 6.94 -14.81
CA ASP A 282 4.88 6.92 -16.15
C ASP A 282 4.30 5.74 -16.95
N GLY A 283 3.81 6.05 -18.16
CA GLY A 283 2.99 5.22 -19.07
C GLY A 283 1.76 4.52 -18.46
N ASN A 284 1.16 5.13 -17.43
CA ASN A 284 -0.20 4.81 -17.01
C ASN A 284 -1.15 4.57 -18.22
N GLN A 285 -2.19 3.75 -18.03
CA GLN A 285 -3.19 3.48 -19.08
C GLN A 285 -4.19 4.64 -19.24
N LEU A 286 -4.02 5.75 -18.52
CA LEU A 286 -4.91 6.89 -18.63
C LEU A 286 -4.62 7.56 -19.98
N GLU A 287 -5.65 7.74 -20.80
CA GLU A 287 -5.48 8.36 -22.12
C GLU A 287 -5.67 9.88 -22.03
N HIS A 288 -6.64 10.31 -21.22
CA HIS A 288 -7.11 11.69 -21.20
C HIS A 288 -6.49 12.53 -20.09
N ALA A 289 -6.21 11.93 -18.92
CA ALA A 289 -5.57 12.65 -17.83
C ALA A 289 -4.15 13.13 -18.16
N PRO A 290 -3.26 12.35 -18.81
CA PRO A 290 -1.95 12.84 -19.25
C PRO A 290 -2.07 13.97 -20.27
N GLU A 291 -2.96 13.83 -21.26
CA GLU A 291 -3.18 14.88 -22.25
C GLU A 291 -3.70 16.18 -21.59
N ALA A 292 -4.67 16.06 -20.68
CA ALA A 292 -5.21 17.21 -19.95
C ALA A 292 -4.17 17.84 -19.01
N ALA A 293 -3.26 17.04 -18.43
CA ALA A 293 -2.16 17.54 -17.63
C ALA A 293 -1.20 18.41 -18.47
N GLU A 294 -0.94 18.05 -19.72
CA GLU A 294 -0.09 18.84 -20.61
C GLU A 294 -0.78 20.08 -21.17
N LYS A 295 -2.06 19.96 -21.55
CA LYS A 295 -2.74 20.97 -22.39
C LYS A 295 -3.79 21.81 -21.67
N SER A 296 -4.35 21.31 -20.57
CA SER A 296 -5.56 21.85 -19.96
C SER A 296 -5.43 22.24 -18.48
N LEU A 297 -4.20 22.20 -17.92
CA LEU A 297 -3.95 22.64 -16.56
C LEU A 297 -4.05 24.15 -16.41
N VAL A 298 -4.85 24.58 -15.43
CA VAL A 298 -5.01 25.98 -15.05
C VAL A 298 -4.68 26.13 -13.57
N LYS A 299 -3.65 26.93 -13.27
CA LYS A 299 -3.28 27.27 -11.90
C LYS A 299 -4.17 28.39 -11.38
N VAL A 300 -5.02 28.08 -10.41
CA VAL A 300 -6.03 28.98 -9.83
C VAL A 300 -5.76 29.26 -8.35
N ASP A 301 -6.19 30.43 -7.87
CA ASP A 301 -6.16 30.81 -6.47
C ASP A 301 -7.59 30.93 -5.91
N LYS A 302 -8.37 31.90 -6.41
CA LYS A 302 -9.78 32.08 -6.06
C LYS A 302 -10.69 31.67 -7.21
N VAL A 303 -11.86 31.13 -6.88
CA VAL A 303 -12.88 30.69 -7.82
C VAL A 303 -14.26 31.13 -7.30
N SER A 304 -15.08 31.70 -8.16
CA SER A 304 -16.48 32.04 -7.89
C SER A 304 -17.34 31.41 -8.97
N ILE A 305 -18.35 30.64 -8.56
CA ILE A 305 -19.25 29.90 -9.45
C ILE A 305 -20.63 30.53 -9.33
N SER A 306 -21.26 30.86 -10.44
CA SER A 306 -22.61 31.41 -10.49
C SER A 306 -23.43 30.79 -11.63
N PRO A 307 -24.77 30.80 -11.53
CA PRO A 307 -25.62 30.36 -12.63
C PRO A 307 -25.46 31.27 -13.85
N ASP A 308 -25.41 30.70 -15.04
CA ASP A 308 -25.57 31.41 -16.31
C ASP A 308 -27.02 31.32 -16.79
N GLU A 309 -27.47 32.32 -17.55
CA GLU A 309 -28.86 32.41 -18.03
C GLU A 309 -29.27 31.26 -18.98
N ASN A 310 -28.31 30.50 -19.52
CA ASN A 310 -28.52 29.43 -20.49
C ASN A 310 -28.43 28.02 -19.90
N GLY A 311 -28.53 27.86 -18.58
CA GLY A 311 -28.38 26.55 -17.93
C GLY A 311 -26.94 26.02 -17.96
N LYS A 312 -25.96 26.91 -18.11
CA LYS A 312 -24.53 26.67 -17.87
C LYS A 312 -24.12 27.30 -16.54
N ILE A 313 -22.87 27.13 -16.15
CA ILE A 313 -22.26 27.83 -15.02
C ILE A 313 -21.21 28.83 -15.50
N ASN A 314 -21.20 30.00 -14.88
CA ASN A 314 -20.13 30.98 -15.02
C ASN A 314 -19.12 30.79 -13.90
N ILE A 315 -17.84 30.74 -14.25
CA ILE A 315 -16.74 30.51 -13.32
C ILE A 315 -15.74 31.64 -13.47
N ASP A 316 -15.72 32.54 -12.50
CA ASP A 316 -14.74 33.61 -12.40
C ASP A 316 -13.61 33.16 -11.49
N PHE A 317 -12.36 33.29 -11.92
CA PHE A 317 -11.22 32.83 -11.13
C PHE A 317 -10.01 33.75 -11.25
N SER A 318 -9.20 33.79 -10.20
CA SER A 318 -7.88 34.42 -10.23
C SER A 318 -6.80 33.37 -10.40
N HIS A 319 -5.73 33.71 -11.11
CA HIS A 319 -4.59 32.83 -11.25
C HIS A 319 -3.70 32.84 -10.01
N ASN A 320 -3.08 31.70 -9.70
CA ASN A 320 -2.00 31.59 -8.72
C ASN A 320 -0.64 32.06 -9.31
N ASN A 321 -0.68 33.14 -10.11
CA ASN A 321 0.48 33.81 -10.67
C ASN A 321 0.20 35.31 -10.61
N LYS A 322 1.10 36.07 -9.95
CA LYS A 322 0.97 37.52 -9.75
C LYS A 322 0.93 38.32 -11.06
N GLU A 323 1.36 37.73 -12.17
CA GLU A 323 1.39 38.38 -13.49
C GLU A 323 0.13 38.13 -14.33
N LYS A 324 -0.75 37.21 -13.91
CA LYS A 324 -2.02 36.93 -14.61
C LYS A 324 -3.21 37.47 -13.78
N THR A 325 -4.11 38.18 -14.45
CA THR A 325 -5.31 38.81 -13.84
C THR A 325 -6.42 37.79 -13.59
N ALA A 326 -7.60 38.24 -13.13
CA ALA A 326 -8.79 37.40 -13.12
C ALA A 326 -9.23 37.04 -14.55
N ASP A 327 -9.81 35.86 -14.72
CA ASP A 327 -10.36 35.33 -15.96
C ASP A 327 -11.73 34.68 -15.69
N THR A 328 -12.51 34.47 -16.74
CA THR A 328 -13.86 33.92 -16.66
C THR A 328 -14.04 32.84 -17.71
N LEU A 329 -14.65 31.72 -17.32
CA LEU A 329 -15.03 30.66 -18.26
C LEU A 329 -16.48 30.23 -18.02
N LYS A 330 -17.09 29.69 -19.07
CA LYS A 330 -18.39 29.00 -18.99
C LYS A 330 -18.18 27.49 -19.02
N ALA A 331 -18.92 26.76 -18.20
CA ALA A 331 -18.87 25.30 -18.17
C ALA A 331 -20.27 24.70 -18.04
N ASP A 332 -20.38 23.40 -18.30
CA ASP A 332 -21.60 22.62 -18.09
C ASP A 332 -21.56 21.92 -16.73
N PHE A 333 -20.37 21.52 -16.27
CA PHE A 333 -20.15 20.92 -14.96
C PHE A 333 -18.91 21.49 -14.27
N TYR A 334 -18.97 21.56 -12.94
CA TYR A 334 -17.82 21.79 -12.07
C TYR A 334 -17.70 20.64 -11.08
N VAL A 335 -16.64 19.86 -11.22
CA VAL A 335 -16.34 18.70 -10.39
C VAL A 335 -15.36 19.10 -9.31
N TYR A 336 -15.79 18.87 -8.09
CA TYR A 336 -15.07 19.19 -6.88
C TYR A 336 -14.27 17.98 -6.41
N ALA A 337 -12.95 18.02 -6.61
CA ALA A 337 -12.06 16.88 -6.42
C ALA A 337 -10.86 17.25 -5.51
N LEU A 338 -11.10 17.96 -4.41
CA LEU A 338 -10.07 18.45 -3.49
C LEU A 338 -9.71 17.48 -2.35
N GLY A 339 -10.14 16.23 -2.46
CA GLY A 339 -9.82 15.16 -1.52
C GLY A 339 -10.90 14.88 -0.48
N GLN A 340 -10.55 14.05 0.49
CA GLN A 340 -11.46 13.51 1.50
C GLN A 340 -11.47 14.33 2.79
N ASP A 341 -12.59 14.25 3.51
CA ASP A 341 -12.79 14.94 4.77
C ASP A 341 -12.90 13.97 5.94
N SER A 342 -11.84 13.92 6.75
CA SER A 342 -11.75 13.00 7.87
C SER A 342 -12.56 13.43 9.11
N LYS A 343 -13.17 14.62 9.08
CA LYS A 343 -14.02 15.18 10.16
C LYS A 343 -15.51 15.15 9.87
N ARG A 344 -15.93 14.81 8.64
CA ARG A 344 -17.35 14.58 8.33
C ARG A 344 -17.90 13.37 9.07
N ALA A 345 -19.22 13.35 9.26
CA ALA A 345 -19.92 12.24 9.91
C ALA A 345 -19.54 10.89 9.27
N GLY A 346 -19.29 9.89 10.12
CA GLY A 346 -18.83 8.56 9.70
C GLY A 346 -17.31 8.46 9.44
N ALA A 347 -16.56 9.57 9.44
CA ALA A 347 -15.12 9.56 9.29
C ALA A 347 -14.38 9.56 10.64
N ILE A 348 -13.09 9.22 10.62
CA ILE A 348 -12.30 8.88 11.83
C ILE A 348 -12.29 9.94 12.93
N HIS A 349 -12.18 11.23 12.61
CA HIS A 349 -12.20 12.28 13.63
C HIS A 349 -13.61 12.55 14.17
N SER A 350 -14.66 12.17 13.45
CA SER A 350 -16.05 12.29 13.93
C SER A 350 -16.46 11.13 14.83
N VAL A 351 -15.94 9.94 14.56
CA VAL A 351 -16.30 8.70 15.25
C VAL A 351 -15.49 8.48 16.52
N LEU A 352 -14.18 8.76 16.49
CA LEU A 352 -13.30 8.46 17.62
C LEU A 352 -13.38 9.55 18.70
N ASP A 353 -13.74 9.16 19.92
CA ASP A 353 -13.88 10.11 21.01
C ASP A 353 -12.55 10.83 21.33
N PRO A 354 -12.56 12.15 21.57
CA PRO A 354 -11.36 12.92 21.89
C PRO A 354 -10.56 12.41 23.09
N SER A 355 -11.21 11.74 24.05
CA SER A 355 -10.53 11.11 25.19
C SER A 355 -9.67 9.92 24.79
N ILE A 356 -9.91 9.28 23.65
CA ILE A 356 -9.05 8.24 23.09
C ILE A 356 -7.99 8.88 22.19
N SER A 357 -8.42 9.79 21.31
CA SER A 357 -7.55 10.44 20.31
C SER A 357 -6.33 11.16 20.91
N LYS A 358 -6.44 11.68 22.14
CA LYS A 358 -5.32 12.35 22.85
C LYS A 358 -4.23 11.40 23.36
N TYR A 359 -4.53 10.10 23.46
CA TYR A 359 -3.61 9.08 23.97
C TYR A 359 -3.29 8.03 22.90
N LEU A 360 -3.22 8.47 21.64
CA LEU A 360 -2.76 7.61 20.56
C LEU A 360 -1.24 7.61 20.50
N GLU A 361 -0.68 6.49 20.06
CA GLU A 361 0.74 6.29 19.77
C GLU A 361 0.92 5.51 18.46
N PRO A 362 2.04 5.68 17.75
CA PRO A 362 2.32 4.95 16.52
C PRO A 362 2.63 3.47 16.79
N ILE A 363 2.31 2.63 15.80
CA ILE A 363 2.84 1.27 15.68
C ILE A 363 3.99 1.32 14.68
N TYR A 364 5.21 1.13 15.17
CA TYR A 364 6.44 1.18 14.37
C TYR A 364 6.72 -0.13 13.64
N ASP A 365 7.56 -0.06 12.61
CA ASP A 365 8.08 -1.22 11.88
C ASP A 365 9.21 -1.92 12.64
N ILE A 366 8.87 -2.50 13.80
CA ILE A 366 9.83 -3.13 14.71
C ILE A 366 10.49 -4.39 14.14
N ASP A 367 9.86 -5.01 13.15
CA ASP A 367 10.40 -6.17 12.43
C ASP A 367 11.22 -5.75 11.19
N GLN A 368 11.42 -4.43 11.00
CA GLN A 368 12.32 -3.84 10.01
C GLN A 368 12.02 -4.28 8.56
N ILE A 369 10.73 -4.41 8.26
CA ILE A 369 10.25 -4.84 6.95
C ILE A 369 10.59 -3.78 5.89
N TYR A 370 10.47 -2.49 6.23
CA TYR A 370 10.58 -1.36 5.31
C TYR A 370 11.82 -0.50 5.51
N SER A 371 12.44 -0.56 6.69
CA SER A 371 13.66 0.18 6.97
C SER A 371 14.51 -0.56 7.99
N ASP A 372 15.83 -0.49 7.78
CA ASP A 372 16.85 -0.78 8.79
C ASP A 372 16.69 0.06 10.07
N LYS A 373 15.99 1.19 9.99
CA LYS A 373 15.61 2.05 11.12
C LYS A 373 14.12 1.86 11.42
N PRO A 374 13.75 1.03 12.41
CA PRO A 374 12.35 0.71 12.70
C PRO A 374 11.47 1.93 13.04
N TYR A 375 12.07 3.02 13.51
CA TYR A 375 11.39 4.28 13.84
C TYR A 375 11.12 5.19 12.63
N ASN A 376 11.65 4.87 11.44
CA ASN A 376 11.40 5.63 10.21
C ASN A 376 10.07 5.27 9.55
N THR A 377 9.42 4.19 9.98
CA THR A 377 8.18 3.71 9.37
C THR A 377 7.11 3.51 10.45
N VAL A 378 5.90 4.00 10.16
CA VAL A 378 4.72 3.80 11.01
C VAL A 378 3.67 3.06 10.19
N LEU A 379 3.29 1.88 10.67
CA LEU A 379 2.37 0.96 9.99
C LEU A 379 0.91 1.17 10.38
N GLY A 380 0.69 1.65 11.61
CA GLY A 380 -0.61 1.87 12.20
C GLY A 380 -0.55 2.83 13.37
N ILE A 381 -1.71 3.09 13.99
CA ILE A 381 -1.80 3.90 15.21
C ILE A 381 -2.63 3.12 16.22
N GLN A 382 -2.24 3.13 17.49
CA GLN A 382 -2.98 2.47 18.56
C GLN A 382 -3.22 3.41 19.74
N SER A 383 -4.19 3.08 20.60
CA SER A 383 -4.26 3.69 21.93
C SER A 383 -3.06 3.27 22.77
N LYS A 384 -2.50 4.17 23.59
CA LYS A 384 -1.39 3.86 24.52
C LYS A 384 -1.71 2.63 25.36
N LYS A 385 -0.73 1.71 25.44
CA LYS A 385 -0.86 0.42 26.13
C LYS A 385 -1.99 -0.46 25.55
N ALA A 386 -2.28 -0.33 24.26
CA ALA A 386 -3.07 -1.34 23.58
C ALA A 386 -2.33 -2.67 23.68
N GLU A 387 -3.03 -3.69 24.14
CA GLU A 387 -2.51 -5.04 24.26
C GLU A 387 -3.13 -5.91 23.16
N SER A 388 -2.67 -7.15 23.09
CA SER A 388 -3.20 -8.12 22.13
C SER A 388 -4.69 -8.42 22.31
N GLU A 389 -5.32 -8.01 23.42
CA GLU A 389 -6.74 -8.29 23.69
C GLU A 389 -7.55 -7.03 24.01
N ASN A 390 -6.93 -5.85 24.02
CA ASN A 390 -7.58 -4.63 24.49
C ASN A 390 -7.05 -3.38 23.77
N GLY A 391 -7.90 -2.39 23.54
CA GLY A 391 -7.50 -1.08 23.02
C GLY A 391 -8.14 -0.73 21.68
N VAL A 392 -7.71 0.40 21.12
CA VAL A 392 -8.09 0.85 19.77
C VAL A 392 -6.89 0.71 18.85
N ILE A 393 -7.10 0.12 17.66
CA ILE A 393 -6.12 0.05 16.58
C ILE A 393 -6.71 0.73 15.35
N ILE A 394 -5.96 1.62 14.72
CA ILE A 394 -6.31 2.36 13.51
C ILE A 394 -5.39 1.86 12.40
N VAL A 395 -5.99 1.44 11.28
CA VAL A 395 -5.29 0.83 10.14
C VAL A 395 -5.66 1.48 8.82
N GLY A 396 -4.80 1.29 7.82
CA GLY A 396 -5.02 1.74 6.45
C GLY A 396 -5.16 3.26 6.31
N ALA A 397 -6.01 3.72 5.39
CA ALA A 397 -6.11 5.15 5.05
C ALA A 397 -6.52 6.06 6.22
N SER A 398 -7.13 5.52 7.28
CA SER A 398 -7.44 6.27 8.51
C SER A 398 -6.18 6.70 9.27
N VAL A 399 -5.07 5.97 9.13
CA VAL A 399 -3.77 6.29 9.76
C VAL A 399 -3.25 7.64 9.25
N ALA A 400 -3.27 7.84 7.93
CA ALA A 400 -2.82 9.07 7.29
C ALA A 400 -3.58 10.32 7.79
N GLN A 401 -4.87 10.15 8.13
CA GLN A 401 -5.70 11.23 8.65
C GLN A 401 -5.39 11.60 10.10
N MET A 402 -4.81 10.68 10.87
CA MET A 402 -4.52 10.85 12.29
C MET A 402 -3.05 11.22 12.56
N ALA A 403 -2.13 10.77 11.70
CA ALA A 403 -0.68 10.84 11.89
C ALA A 403 -0.13 12.23 12.25
N GLY A 404 -0.71 13.29 11.71
CA GLY A 404 -0.28 14.67 11.99
C GLY A 404 -0.43 15.11 13.46
N ASN A 405 -1.27 14.43 14.24
CA ASN A 405 -1.53 14.75 15.66
C ASN A 405 -0.90 13.74 16.63
N VAL A 406 -0.29 12.66 16.12
CA VAL A 406 0.30 11.59 16.95
C VAL A 406 1.80 11.82 17.08
N GLN A 407 2.26 11.98 18.32
CA GLN A 407 3.67 12.22 18.65
C GLN A 407 4.52 10.96 18.48
N HIS A 408 5.83 11.13 18.31
CA HIS A 408 6.76 10.01 18.38
C HIS A 408 6.84 9.44 19.80
N THR A 409 6.76 8.11 19.92
CA THR A 409 6.88 7.37 21.19
C THR A 409 7.87 6.21 21.10
N TYR A 410 8.63 6.09 20.00
CA TYR A 410 9.54 4.97 19.77
C TYR A 410 10.49 4.70 20.94
N LEU A 411 11.16 5.72 21.48
CA LEU A 411 12.08 5.55 22.62
C LEU A 411 11.37 5.09 23.90
N GLU A 412 10.13 5.50 24.12
CA GLU A 412 9.30 5.05 25.27
C GLU A 412 8.99 3.55 25.11
N GLN A 413 8.44 3.16 23.96
CA GLN A 413 8.05 1.78 23.65
C GLN A 413 9.24 0.81 23.65
N VAL A 414 10.36 1.23 23.04
CA VAL A 414 11.55 0.37 22.95
C VAL A 414 12.23 0.21 24.30
N ARG A 415 12.18 1.22 25.19
CA ARG A 415 12.65 1.06 26.57
C ARG A 415 11.85 -0.01 27.30
N GLU A 416 10.52 -0.02 27.16
CA GLU A 416 9.68 -1.07 27.75
C GLU A 416 10.03 -2.46 27.17
N ARG A 417 10.26 -2.55 25.85
CA ARG A 417 10.71 -3.79 25.20
C ARG A 417 12.07 -4.27 25.70
N ILE A 418 13.05 -3.37 25.87
CA ILE A 418 14.37 -3.69 26.42
C ILE A 418 14.21 -4.28 27.83
N ASN A 419 13.43 -3.63 28.68
CA ASN A 419 13.18 -4.12 30.05
C ASN A 419 12.51 -5.49 30.03
N GLY A 420 11.48 -5.68 29.20
CA GLY A 420 10.79 -6.98 29.06
C GLY A 420 11.72 -8.10 28.57
N LEU A 421 12.59 -7.81 27.59
CA LEU A 421 13.58 -8.77 27.11
C LEU A 421 14.65 -9.09 28.16
N THR A 422 15.14 -8.08 28.90
CA THR A 422 16.10 -8.33 29.99
C THR A 422 15.48 -9.18 31.09
N ASP A 423 14.23 -8.93 31.46
CA ASP A 423 13.51 -9.71 32.47
C ASP A 423 13.28 -11.15 31.98
N GLN A 424 12.85 -11.33 30.73
CA GLN A 424 12.64 -12.65 30.12
C GLN A 424 13.93 -13.47 30.02
N LEU A 425 15.07 -12.81 29.79
CA LEU A 425 16.40 -13.42 29.75
C LEU A 425 17.03 -13.55 31.17
N ASP A 426 16.33 -13.05 32.20
CA ASP A 426 16.76 -12.94 33.60
C ASP A 426 18.10 -12.14 33.74
N LEU A 427 18.37 -11.24 32.80
CA LEU A 427 19.58 -10.41 32.78
C LEU A 427 19.43 -9.20 33.69
N SER A 428 20.56 -8.57 34.05
CA SER A 428 20.51 -7.30 34.78
C SER A 428 19.82 -6.21 33.93
N PRO A 429 18.97 -5.36 34.53
CA PRO A 429 18.31 -4.28 33.81
C PRO A 429 19.32 -3.36 33.12
N VAL A 430 19.03 -3.00 31.87
CA VAL A 430 19.89 -2.10 31.09
C VAL A 430 19.50 -0.64 31.35
N ASP A 431 20.46 0.16 31.77
CA ASP A 431 20.30 1.61 31.87
C ASP A 431 20.44 2.26 30.49
N VAL A 432 19.30 2.47 29.82
CA VAL A 432 19.26 3.02 28.47
C VAL A 432 19.83 4.44 28.36
N SER A 433 19.99 5.17 29.48
CA SER A 433 20.60 6.52 29.46
C SER A 433 22.11 6.49 29.15
N LYS A 434 22.75 5.33 29.34
CA LYS A 434 24.19 5.13 29.09
C LYS A 434 24.51 4.62 27.69
N LEU A 435 23.50 4.23 26.91
CA LEU A 435 23.70 3.60 25.60
C LEU A 435 24.45 4.50 24.62
N GLN A 436 24.34 5.82 24.75
CA GLN A 436 25.01 6.75 23.86
C GLN A 436 26.54 6.56 23.84
N ASP A 437 27.15 6.32 25.00
CA ASP A 437 28.60 6.23 25.14
C ASP A 437 29.10 4.81 25.49
N GLN A 438 28.20 3.91 25.92
CA GLN A 438 28.57 2.62 26.51
C GLN A 438 27.90 1.40 25.83
N LEU A 439 27.37 1.54 24.61
CA LEU A 439 26.68 0.44 23.93
C LEU A 439 27.55 -0.84 23.84
N ALA A 440 28.81 -0.71 23.41
CA ALA A 440 29.71 -1.85 23.25
C ALA A 440 29.95 -2.58 24.58
N ASP A 441 30.25 -1.83 25.65
CA ASP A 441 30.46 -2.41 26.99
C ASP A 441 29.20 -3.13 27.52
N ILE A 442 28.02 -2.56 27.26
CA ILE A 442 26.73 -3.17 27.65
C ILE A 442 26.48 -4.45 26.84
N GLN A 443 26.74 -4.45 25.54
CA GLN A 443 26.60 -5.62 24.68
C GLN A 443 27.54 -6.75 25.11
N ASP A 444 28.80 -6.44 25.46
CA ASP A 444 29.79 -7.41 25.95
C ASP A 444 29.36 -8.03 27.30
N GLN A 445 28.77 -7.23 28.19
CA GLN A 445 28.21 -7.71 29.47
C GLN A 445 27.03 -8.67 29.24
N ILE A 446 26.13 -8.32 28.31
CA ILE A 446 25.00 -9.17 27.92
C ILE A 446 25.51 -10.48 27.33
N ASP A 447 26.48 -10.46 26.42
CA ASP A 447 27.05 -11.66 25.81
C ASP A 447 27.70 -12.58 26.86
N SER A 448 28.42 -12.00 27.81
CA SER A 448 29.08 -12.74 28.89
C SER A 448 28.06 -13.41 29.82
N ALA A 449 27.01 -12.70 30.19
CA ALA A 449 25.92 -13.22 31.01
C ALA A 449 25.10 -14.29 30.27
N ALA A 450 24.76 -14.04 29.01
CA ALA A 450 24.04 -14.96 28.15
C ALA A 450 24.81 -16.27 27.93
N LYS A 451 26.13 -16.19 27.67
CA LYS A 451 26.99 -17.38 27.56
C LYS A 451 26.92 -18.24 28.82
N THR A 452 27.05 -17.62 29.99
CA THR A 452 26.99 -18.31 31.29
C THR A 452 25.65 -19.02 31.51
N LYS A 453 24.53 -18.36 31.20
CA LYS A 453 23.18 -18.94 31.37
C LYS A 453 22.85 -20.03 30.36
N SER A 454 23.37 -19.91 29.13
CA SER A 454 23.10 -20.87 28.06
C SER A 454 23.72 -22.26 28.29
N VAL A 455 24.62 -22.41 29.26
CA VAL A 455 25.31 -23.68 29.58
C VAL A 455 24.33 -24.74 30.11
N SER A 456 23.29 -24.32 30.84
CA SER A 456 22.32 -25.22 31.46
C SER A 456 21.07 -25.50 30.61
N LEU A 457 20.99 -24.96 29.39
CA LEU A 457 19.84 -25.12 28.50
C LEU A 457 20.04 -26.31 27.55
N ASN A 458 18.93 -26.98 27.18
CA ASN A 458 18.97 -27.94 26.08
C ASN A 458 19.14 -27.20 24.73
N SER A 459 19.41 -27.94 23.65
CA SER A 459 19.70 -27.35 22.34
C SER A 459 18.58 -26.45 21.79
N HIS A 460 17.32 -26.79 22.00
CA HIS A 460 16.18 -26.00 21.53
C HIS A 460 16.04 -24.71 22.33
N ASP A 461 15.99 -24.81 23.66
CA ASP A 461 15.86 -23.66 24.55
C ASP A 461 17.07 -22.72 24.42
N LYS A 462 18.27 -23.29 24.19
CA LYS A 462 19.47 -22.52 23.92
C LYS A 462 19.34 -21.70 22.64
N ALA A 463 18.80 -22.27 21.56
CA ALA A 463 18.60 -21.55 20.31
C ALA A 463 17.56 -20.42 20.47
N VAL A 464 16.44 -20.68 21.13
CA VAL A 464 15.42 -19.66 21.45
C VAL A 464 16.01 -18.55 22.33
N TYR A 465 16.74 -18.91 23.38
CA TYR A 465 17.40 -17.97 24.28
C TYR A 465 18.41 -17.10 23.53
N GLN A 466 19.27 -17.69 22.69
CA GLN A 466 20.22 -16.95 21.88
C GLN A 466 19.52 -16.02 20.88
N GLY A 467 18.41 -16.44 20.27
CA GLY A 467 17.58 -15.58 19.42
C GLY A 467 17.09 -14.34 20.17
N HIS A 468 16.56 -14.49 21.38
CA HIS A 468 16.15 -13.35 22.22
C HIS A 468 17.32 -12.45 22.62
N VAL A 469 18.52 -12.99 22.87
CA VAL A 469 19.73 -12.20 23.13
C VAL A 469 20.10 -11.36 21.91
N THR A 470 20.08 -11.94 20.71
CA THR A 470 20.34 -11.21 19.46
C THR A 470 19.31 -10.10 19.25
N ILE A 471 18.02 -10.36 19.48
CA ILE A 471 16.95 -9.36 19.40
C ILE A 471 17.21 -8.22 20.40
N LEU A 472 17.60 -8.53 21.65
CA LEU A 472 17.95 -7.51 22.64
C LEU A 472 19.11 -6.64 22.15
N GLN A 473 20.20 -7.23 21.65
CA GLN A 473 21.36 -6.49 21.15
C GLN A 473 21.01 -5.56 19.99
N GLN A 474 20.23 -6.05 19.01
CA GLN A 474 19.73 -5.24 17.90
C GLN A 474 18.84 -4.10 18.40
N THR A 475 17.96 -4.38 19.36
CA THR A 475 17.06 -3.38 19.96
C THR A 475 17.85 -2.26 20.64
N LEU A 476 18.94 -2.59 21.35
CA LEU A 476 19.83 -1.60 21.97
C LEU A 476 20.52 -0.71 20.94
N SER A 477 21.02 -1.30 19.84
CA SER A 477 21.61 -0.55 18.73
C SER A 477 20.60 0.41 18.10
N HIS A 478 19.38 -0.05 17.79
CA HIS A 478 18.34 0.83 17.22
C HIS A 478 17.92 1.93 18.19
N TYR A 479 17.86 1.65 19.50
CA TYR A 479 17.56 2.67 20.51
C TYR A 479 18.61 3.79 20.50
N GLN A 480 19.91 3.44 20.48
CA GLN A 480 21.00 4.43 20.46
C GLN A 480 20.91 5.33 19.21
N THR A 481 20.71 4.74 18.03
CA THR A 481 20.58 5.51 16.78
C THR A 481 19.33 6.38 16.80
N ALA A 482 18.18 5.85 17.24
CA ALA A 482 16.94 6.60 17.33
C ALA A 482 17.04 7.80 18.30
N GLN A 483 17.79 7.67 19.39
CA GLN A 483 17.98 8.76 20.35
C GLN A 483 18.65 9.97 19.69
N GLN A 484 19.58 9.75 18.77
CA GLN A 484 20.27 10.80 18.02
C GLN A 484 19.38 11.37 16.91
N ASP A 485 18.74 10.49 16.13
CA ASP A 485 17.93 10.87 14.97
C ASP A 485 16.67 11.64 15.40
N LEU A 486 15.94 11.15 16.39
CA LEU A 486 14.67 11.75 16.84
C LEU A 486 14.88 13.04 17.65
N ALA A 487 16.04 13.23 18.29
CA ALA A 487 16.38 14.52 18.91
C ALA A 487 16.48 15.66 17.88
N SER A 488 16.75 15.31 16.62
CA SER A 488 16.93 16.26 15.49
C SER A 488 15.69 16.37 14.59
N ALA A 489 14.65 15.57 14.83
CA ALA A 489 13.48 15.49 13.98
C ALA A 489 12.69 16.82 13.99
N LYS A 490 12.33 17.30 12.80
CA LYS A 490 11.53 18.52 12.60
C LYS A 490 10.07 18.17 12.42
N GLY A 491 9.25 18.37 13.44
CA GLY A 491 7.80 18.28 13.31
C GLY A 491 7.14 17.66 14.55
N PRO A 492 5.87 18.01 14.83
CA PRO A 492 5.17 17.53 16.01
C PRO A 492 4.50 16.17 15.81
N GLY A 493 4.72 15.41 14.74
CA GLY A 493 4.01 14.15 14.54
C GLY A 493 4.62 13.21 13.52
N VAL A 494 4.04 12.00 13.40
CA VAL A 494 4.62 10.88 12.62
C VAL A 494 4.20 10.81 11.15
N ARG A 495 3.77 11.94 10.57
CA ARG A 495 3.25 11.97 9.19
C ARG A 495 4.29 11.48 8.18
N ASP A 496 5.53 11.93 8.32
CA ASP A 496 6.60 11.60 7.37
C ASP A 496 6.93 10.10 7.42
N GLN A 497 6.80 9.47 8.59
CA GLN A 497 7.03 8.04 8.78
C GLN A 497 5.89 7.18 8.22
N VAL A 498 4.64 7.68 8.24
CA VAL A 498 3.52 7.03 7.54
C VAL A 498 3.70 7.13 6.03
N GLU A 499 4.22 8.26 5.53
CA GLU A 499 4.56 8.43 4.11
C GLU A 499 5.79 7.59 3.69
N ASN A 500 6.58 7.05 4.62
CA ASN A 500 7.77 6.25 4.29
C ASN A 500 7.42 4.93 3.59
N VAL A 501 6.33 4.26 3.97
CA VAL A 501 5.86 3.02 3.31
C VAL A 501 5.62 3.25 1.82
N VAL A 502 5.10 4.43 1.44
CA VAL A 502 4.90 4.82 0.04
C VAL A 502 6.23 4.91 -0.71
N LYS A 503 7.29 5.40 -0.04
CA LYS A 503 8.61 5.61 -0.66
C LYS A 503 9.43 4.33 -0.76
N THR A 504 9.28 3.40 0.18
CA THR A 504 10.16 2.23 0.32
C THR A 504 9.58 0.94 -0.22
N GLU A 505 8.26 0.85 -0.40
CA GLU A 505 7.61 -0.40 -0.73
C GLU A 505 6.75 -0.34 -1.99
N VAL A 506 5.91 0.68 -2.17
CA VAL A 506 5.00 0.72 -3.32
C VAL A 506 5.51 1.71 -4.36
N ALA A 507 6.60 1.33 -5.01
CA ALA A 507 7.24 2.08 -6.08
C ALA A 507 6.30 2.46 -7.24
N SER A 508 5.28 1.63 -7.49
CA SER A 508 4.20 1.86 -8.44
C SER A 508 3.22 2.97 -8.01
N VAL A 509 3.35 3.54 -6.79
CA VAL A 509 2.47 4.58 -6.24
C VAL A 509 3.28 5.84 -5.91
N VAL A 510 3.16 6.86 -6.76
CA VAL A 510 4.03 8.06 -6.67
C VAL A 510 3.52 9.09 -5.64
N VAL A 511 2.33 8.93 -5.04
CA VAL A 511 1.76 9.92 -4.11
C VAL A 511 0.76 9.37 -3.09
N SER A 512 0.98 9.72 -1.81
CA SER A 512 0.09 9.48 -0.65
C SER A 512 -0.13 7.99 -0.34
N PRO A 513 -0.52 7.60 0.89
CA PRO A 513 -0.91 6.22 1.16
C PRO A 513 -2.11 5.83 0.29
N GLN A 514 -1.88 5.01 -0.74
CA GLN A 514 -2.92 4.44 -1.60
C GLN A 514 -3.18 2.97 -1.24
N LEU A 515 -4.03 2.27 -2.00
CA LEU A 515 -4.53 0.94 -1.65
C LEU A 515 -3.43 -0.10 -1.45
N ALA A 516 -2.38 -0.05 -2.27
CA ALA A 516 -1.25 -0.96 -2.16
C ALA A 516 -0.44 -0.70 -0.87
N THR A 517 -0.19 0.56 -0.50
CA THR A 517 0.44 0.92 0.79
C THR A 517 -0.40 0.45 1.98
N VAL A 518 -1.73 0.56 1.87
CA VAL A 518 -2.67 0.09 2.90
C VAL A 518 -2.58 -1.44 3.04
N LYS A 519 -2.63 -2.18 1.93
CA LYS A 519 -2.48 -3.63 1.91
C LYS A 519 -1.17 -4.04 2.57
N ALA A 520 -0.07 -3.42 2.18
CA ALA A 520 1.23 -3.77 2.69
C ALA A 520 1.46 -3.42 4.16
N SER A 521 1.02 -2.24 4.60
CA SER A 521 1.09 -1.86 6.02
C SER A 521 0.30 -2.84 6.89
N ILE A 522 -0.87 -3.29 6.41
CA ILE A 522 -1.68 -4.31 7.11
C ILE A 522 -0.97 -5.67 7.08
N GLY A 523 -0.37 -6.05 5.96
CA GLY A 523 0.39 -7.29 5.87
C GLY A 523 1.54 -7.34 6.87
N ALA A 524 2.30 -6.25 6.99
CA ALA A 524 3.34 -6.08 8.00
C ALA A 524 2.78 -6.08 9.43
N LEU A 525 1.70 -5.34 9.70
CA LEU A 525 1.07 -5.29 11.04
C LEU A 525 0.56 -6.64 11.53
N THR A 526 0.20 -7.53 10.61
CA THR A 526 -0.43 -8.83 10.90
C THR A 526 0.54 -10.00 10.70
N ASN A 527 1.76 -9.73 10.24
CA ASN A 527 2.75 -10.74 9.86
C ASN A 527 2.17 -11.83 8.94
N ILE A 528 1.30 -11.43 8.02
CA ILE A 528 0.65 -12.39 7.12
C ILE A 528 1.69 -13.03 6.20
N MET A 529 1.64 -14.36 6.09
CA MET A 529 2.33 -15.12 5.04
C MET A 529 1.27 -15.57 4.02
N PRO A 530 1.20 -14.96 2.83
CA PRO A 530 0.24 -15.34 1.80
C PRO A 530 0.35 -16.82 1.45
N GLN A 531 -0.80 -17.48 1.24
CA GLN A 531 -0.87 -18.93 1.01
C GLN A 531 0.03 -19.39 -0.16
N TYR A 532 0.09 -18.61 -1.22
CA TYR A 532 0.93 -18.93 -2.38
C TYR A 532 2.42 -18.90 -2.05
N ILE A 533 2.87 -18.03 -1.14
CA ILE A 533 4.27 -18.03 -0.70
C ILE A 533 4.56 -19.30 0.11
N ALA A 534 3.63 -19.70 0.97
CA ALA A 534 3.74 -20.97 1.70
C ALA A 534 3.68 -22.19 0.76
N ALA A 535 3.12 -22.05 -0.44
CA ALA A 535 3.11 -23.05 -1.49
C ALA A 535 4.35 -22.97 -2.43
N GLY A 536 5.28 -22.05 -2.18
CA GLY A 536 6.51 -21.88 -2.94
C GLY A 536 6.44 -20.90 -4.12
N GLU A 537 5.30 -20.23 -4.33
CA GLU A 537 5.16 -19.21 -5.38
C GLU A 537 5.68 -17.84 -4.91
N VAL A 538 6.22 -17.06 -5.84
CA VAL A 538 6.75 -15.71 -5.56
C VAL A 538 6.04 -14.69 -6.43
N ASN A 539 5.50 -13.65 -5.81
CA ASN A 539 5.01 -12.51 -6.55
C ASN A 539 6.15 -11.52 -6.83
N TYR A 540 6.91 -11.78 -7.90
CA TYR A 540 7.88 -10.79 -8.40
C TYR A 540 7.22 -9.56 -9.01
N SER A 541 5.89 -9.56 -9.17
CA SER A 541 5.14 -8.41 -9.68
C SER A 541 4.83 -7.38 -8.59
N SER A 542 4.62 -7.82 -7.35
CA SER A 542 4.53 -6.88 -6.23
C SER A 542 5.87 -6.21 -5.96
N ASP A 543 5.85 -4.91 -5.80
CA ASP A 543 6.91 -4.10 -5.17
C ASP A 543 6.99 -4.35 -3.65
N ASN A 544 6.18 -5.27 -3.12
CA ASN A 544 6.16 -5.65 -1.72
C ASN A 544 7.46 -6.36 -1.27
N ARG A 545 8.30 -5.59 -0.58
CA ARG A 545 9.54 -6.04 0.06
C ARG A 545 9.35 -7.23 1.01
N THR A 546 8.31 -7.20 1.84
CA THR A 546 7.96 -8.28 2.79
C THR A 546 7.79 -9.61 2.08
N MET A 547 7.04 -9.60 0.99
CA MET A 547 6.68 -10.79 0.25
C MET A 547 7.87 -11.40 -0.45
N LEU A 548 8.72 -10.56 -1.06
CA LEU A 548 10.00 -11.01 -1.62
C LEU A 548 10.88 -11.61 -0.51
N ARG A 549 11.00 -10.93 0.62
CA ARG A 549 11.82 -11.38 1.77
C ARG A 549 11.39 -12.74 2.29
N VAL A 550 10.11 -12.90 2.61
CA VAL A 550 9.55 -14.17 3.12
C VAL A 550 9.73 -15.29 2.10
N SER A 551 9.50 -15.00 0.82
CA SER A 551 9.75 -15.94 -0.26
C SER A 551 11.21 -16.37 -0.36
N LEU A 552 12.17 -15.43 -0.28
CA LEU A 552 13.60 -15.76 -0.35
C LEU A 552 14.03 -16.67 0.81
N VAL A 553 13.55 -16.39 2.02
CA VAL A 553 13.84 -17.23 3.19
C VAL A 553 13.22 -18.63 3.04
N HIS A 554 11.99 -18.71 2.49
CA HIS A 554 11.28 -19.98 2.33
C HIS A 554 11.86 -20.84 1.20
N ASN A 555 12.02 -20.27 0.01
CA ASN A 555 12.36 -20.97 -1.22
C ASN A 555 13.86 -21.05 -1.48
N PHE A 556 14.62 -20.08 -0.98
CA PHE A 556 16.06 -19.96 -1.25
C PHE A 556 16.90 -19.76 0.04
N PRO A 557 16.77 -20.61 1.07
CA PRO A 557 17.32 -20.36 2.42
C PRO A 557 18.86 -20.28 2.52
N LYS A 558 19.59 -20.67 1.47
CA LYS A 558 21.06 -20.61 1.41
C LYS A 558 21.60 -19.30 0.83
N ILE A 559 20.75 -18.42 0.30
CA ILE A 559 21.20 -17.13 -0.21
C ILE A 559 21.73 -16.29 0.97
N PRO A 560 22.96 -15.74 0.90
CA PRO A 560 23.47 -14.84 1.92
C PRO A 560 22.57 -13.62 2.07
N GLU A 561 22.41 -13.15 3.32
CA GLU A 561 21.59 -11.98 3.67
C GLU A 561 21.86 -10.76 2.78
N THR A 562 23.13 -10.45 2.53
CA THR A 562 23.54 -9.32 1.68
C THR A 562 23.12 -9.49 0.22
N ALA A 563 23.10 -10.71 -0.31
CA ALA A 563 22.68 -11.00 -1.68
C ALA A 563 21.15 -10.98 -1.80
N ALA A 564 20.43 -11.49 -0.79
CA ALA A 564 18.97 -11.40 -0.72
C ALA A 564 18.51 -9.94 -0.66
N GLU A 565 19.16 -9.13 0.18
CA GLU A 565 18.92 -7.70 0.30
C GLU A 565 19.18 -6.96 -1.02
N GLN A 566 20.32 -7.22 -1.66
CA GLN A 566 20.65 -6.61 -2.95
C GLN A 566 19.61 -6.96 -4.02
N PHE A 567 19.17 -8.22 -4.10
CA PHE A 567 18.14 -8.63 -5.07
C PHE A 567 16.81 -7.91 -4.84
N ILE A 568 16.37 -7.80 -3.58
CA ILE A 568 15.15 -7.07 -3.21
C ILE A 568 15.29 -5.60 -3.60
N GLN A 569 16.40 -4.97 -3.24
CA GLN A 569 16.65 -3.55 -3.53
C GLN A 569 16.69 -3.29 -5.04
N ASP A 570 17.42 -4.11 -5.81
CA ASP A 570 17.46 -3.97 -7.26
C ASP A 570 16.05 -4.13 -7.86
N THR A 571 15.24 -5.06 -7.34
CA THR A 571 13.86 -5.27 -7.82
C THR A 571 13.02 -4.02 -7.57
N ILE A 572 13.07 -3.44 -6.37
CA ILE A 572 12.35 -2.22 -5.99
C ILE A 572 12.87 -1.01 -6.78
N ASP A 573 14.17 -0.88 -6.94
CA ASP A 573 14.80 0.24 -7.65
C ASP A 573 14.36 0.29 -9.11
N LEU A 574 14.23 -0.86 -9.78
CA LEU A 574 13.70 -0.89 -11.15
C LEU A 574 12.24 -0.39 -11.20
N ARG A 575 11.43 -0.65 -10.17
CA ARG A 575 10.01 -0.29 -10.14
C ARG A 575 9.75 1.20 -10.06
N VAL A 576 10.61 1.96 -9.38
CA VAL A 576 10.44 3.42 -9.23
C VAL A 576 10.91 4.19 -10.47
N MET A 577 11.57 3.51 -11.41
CA MET A 577 12.12 4.16 -12.60
C MET A 577 11.02 4.54 -13.58
N ASN A 578 11.05 5.79 -14.02
CA ASN A 578 10.32 6.22 -15.19
C ASN A 578 10.89 5.54 -16.46
N LYS A 579 10.20 5.63 -17.59
CA LYS A 579 10.60 4.91 -18.82
C LYS A 579 12.03 5.25 -19.24
N GLY A 580 12.39 6.53 -19.18
CA GLY A 580 13.73 7.00 -19.55
C GLY A 580 14.83 6.45 -18.65
N GLN A 581 14.62 6.52 -17.32
CA GLN A 581 15.55 6.02 -16.32
C GLN A 581 15.76 4.51 -16.45
N PHE A 582 14.68 3.76 -16.71
CA PHE A 582 14.75 2.32 -16.89
C PHE A 582 15.57 1.92 -18.13
N LEU A 583 15.37 2.63 -19.24
CA LEU A 583 16.15 2.43 -20.46
C LEU A 583 17.63 2.76 -20.26
N ASP A 584 17.92 3.83 -19.54
CA ASP A 584 19.29 4.21 -19.18
C ASP A 584 19.95 3.15 -18.30
N ARG A 585 19.21 2.58 -17.35
CA ARG A 585 19.67 1.47 -16.50
C ARG A 585 20.01 0.23 -17.32
N ILE A 586 19.13 -0.20 -18.23
CA ILE A 586 19.39 -1.36 -19.09
C ILE A 586 20.62 -1.11 -19.96
N ALA A 587 20.72 0.06 -20.61
CA ALA A 587 21.86 0.38 -21.47
C ALA A 587 23.19 0.36 -20.69
N SER A 588 23.19 0.94 -19.49
CA SER A 588 24.35 0.93 -18.58
C SER A 588 24.73 -0.49 -18.15
N ASP A 589 23.77 -1.26 -17.66
CA ASP A 589 23.99 -2.61 -17.15
C ASP A 589 24.46 -3.55 -18.27
N LEU A 590 23.90 -3.41 -19.48
CA LEU A 590 24.29 -4.21 -20.65
C LEU A 590 25.72 -3.91 -21.10
N SER A 591 26.08 -2.62 -21.12
CA SER A 591 27.43 -2.15 -21.46
C SER A 591 28.47 -2.68 -20.45
N GLN A 592 28.19 -2.54 -19.16
CA GLN A 592 29.05 -3.02 -18.08
C GLN A 592 29.17 -4.55 -18.09
N TYR A 593 28.06 -5.27 -18.24
CA TYR A 593 28.05 -6.72 -18.28
C TYR A 593 28.86 -7.26 -19.48
N THR A 594 28.71 -6.64 -20.66
CA THR A 594 29.52 -6.97 -21.84
C THR A 594 31.02 -6.73 -21.59
N GLN A 595 31.37 -5.61 -20.95
CA GLN A 595 32.75 -5.29 -20.60
C GLN A 595 33.36 -6.33 -19.65
N GLU A 596 32.62 -6.79 -18.64
CA GLU A 596 33.07 -7.83 -17.71
C GLU A 596 33.25 -9.19 -18.41
N LEU A 597 32.31 -9.59 -19.26
CA LEU A 597 32.42 -10.82 -20.04
C LEU A 597 33.68 -10.81 -20.93
N LEU A 598 33.96 -9.69 -21.60
CA LEU A 598 35.15 -9.54 -22.46
C LEU A 598 36.49 -9.61 -21.71
N LYS A 599 36.50 -9.49 -20.38
CA LYS A 599 37.74 -9.72 -19.58
C LYS A 599 38.09 -11.19 -19.47
N THR A 600 37.11 -12.08 -19.62
CA THR A 600 37.23 -13.52 -19.30
C THR A 600 36.86 -14.44 -20.46
N HIS A 601 36.18 -13.92 -21.49
CA HIS A 601 35.65 -14.67 -22.63
C HIS A 601 36.03 -14.00 -23.97
N ASP A 602 36.08 -14.80 -25.04
CA ASP A 602 36.22 -14.28 -26.41
C ASP A 602 34.90 -13.72 -26.96
N ALA A 603 34.96 -13.01 -28.09
CA ALA A 603 33.80 -12.34 -28.68
C ALA A 603 32.66 -13.31 -29.04
N GLU A 604 32.98 -14.53 -29.49
CA GLU A 604 31.99 -15.55 -29.84
C GLU A 604 31.26 -16.08 -28.60
N SER A 605 32.00 -16.31 -27.51
CA SER A 605 31.43 -16.68 -26.21
C SER A 605 30.59 -15.54 -25.62
N VAL A 606 31.03 -14.29 -25.73
CA VAL A 606 30.24 -13.12 -25.31
C VAL A 606 28.96 -13.02 -26.12
N LEU A 607 29.02 -13.23 -27.44
CA LEU A 607 27.83 -13.25 -28.30
C LEU A 607 26.85 -14.33 -27.88
N SER A 608 27.32 -15.53 -27.52
CA SER A 608 26.48 -16.59 -26.98
C SER A 608 25.81 -16.20 -25.65
N HIS A 609 26.52 -15.55 -24.73
CA HIS A 609 25.94 -15.11 -23.45
C HIS A 609 24.88 -14.02 -23.65
N LEU A 610 25.16 -13.02 -24.48
CA LEU A 610 24.22 -11.94 -24.77
C LEU A 610 23.00 -12.43 -25.58
N SER A 611 23.17 -13.43 -26.43
CA SER A 611 22.06 -14.08 -27.14
C SER A 611 21.12 -14.82 -26.17
N GLN A 612 21.62 -15.39 -25.07
CA GLN A 612 20.79 -15.99 -24.01
C GLN A 612 19.95 -14.94 -23.27
N LEU A 613 20.42 -13.69 -23.23
CA LEU A 613 19.69 -12.51 -22.75
C LEU A 613 18.93 -11.80 -23.87
N ASN A 614 18.78 -12.45 -25.03
CA ASN A 614 18.01 -11.94 -26.16
C ASN A 614 18.47 -10.64 -26.80
N VAL A 615 19.72 -10.28 -26.54
CA VAL A 615 20.33 -9.14 -27.21
C VAL A 615 20.45 -9.49 -28.69
N LYS A 616 19.86 -8.67 -29.56
CA LYS A 616 19.93 -8.88 -31.02
C LYS A 616 21.40 -8.98 -31.46
N PRO A 617 21.75 -9.85 -32.42
CA PRO A 617 23.13 -9.99 -32.89
C PRO A 617 23.75 -8.66 -33.32
N GLU A 618 23.00 -7.81 -34.03
CA GLU A 618 23.48 -6.51 -34.50
C GLU A 618 23.80 -5.55 -33.33
N LEU A 619 23.03 -5.64 -32.25
CA LEU A 619 23.25 -4.87 -31.02
C LEU A 619 24.46 -5.39 -30.25
N THR A 620 24.64 -6.71 -30.26
CA THR A 620 25.78 -7.40 -29.64
C THR A 620 27.09 -7.05 -30.34
N ASP A 621 27.12 -7.09 -31.67
CA ASP A 621 28.29 -6.74 -32.46
C ASP A 621 28.69 -5.27 -32.22
N ALA A 622 27.72 -4.36 -32.21
CA ALA A 622 27.94 -2.94 -31.91
C ALA A 622 28.49 -2.72 -30.49
N LEU A 623 27.99 -3.47 -29.49
CA LEU A 623 28.49 -3.42 -28.12
C LEU A 623 29.94 -3.91 -28.02
N ILE A 624 30.24 -5.05 -28.64
CA ILE A 624 31.59 -5.63 -28.64
C ILE A 624 32.57 -4.66 -29.32
N GLU A 625 32.18 -4.08 -30.46
CA GLU A 625 32.99 -3.09 -31.17
C GLU A 625 33.24 -1.85 -30.29
N LEU A 626 32.20 -1.30 -29.65
CA LEU A 626 32.30 -0.13 -28.77
C LEU A 626 33.23 -0.36 -27.56
N GLN A 627 33.22 -1.58 -27.00
CA GLN A 627 34.05 -1.94 -25.85
C GLN A 627 35.51 -2.28 -26.22
N GLN A 628 35.73 -2.88 -27.39
CA GLN A 628 37.07 -3.27 -27.84
C GLN A 628 37.82 -2.14 -28.55
N ASN A 629 37.10 -1.25 -29.24
CA ASN A 629 37.71 -0.21 -30.07
C ASN A 629 38.10 1.03 -29.24
N ARG A 630 39.31 0.96 -28.65
CA ARG A 630 39.91 2.06 -27.87
C ARG A 630 40.33 3.29 -28.70
N THR A 631 40.15 3.26 -30.03
CA THR A 631 40.57 4.33 -30.95
C THR A 631 39.45 5.25 -31.41
N LEU A 632 38.20 5.00 -31.01
CA LEU A 632 37.06 5.87 -31.28
C LEU A 632 37.25 7.25 -30.65
N GLY A 633 37.04 8.31 -31.42
CA GLY A 633 36.96 9.68 -30.90
C GLY A 633 35.72 9.87 -30.02
N SER A 634 35.75 10.86 -29.13
CA SER A 634 34.65 11.13 -28.18
C SER A 634 33.29 11.35 -28.85
N GLU A 635 33.24 12.03 -29.99
CA GLU A 635 32.01 12.25 -30.76
C GLU A 635 31.47 10.97 -31.42
N GLN A 636 32.36 10.10 -31.92
CA GLN A 636 31.97 8.84 -32.54
C GLN A 636 31.43 7.84 -31.52
N ARG A 637 32.04 7.81 -30.33
CA ARG A 637 31.55 7.00 -29.20
C ARG A 637 30.17 7.47 -28.75
N LEU A 638 29.95 8.77 -28.61
CA LEU A 638 28.63 9.34 -28.26
C LEU A 638 27.54 8.98 -29.29
N GLU A 639 27.85 9.04 -30.59
CA GLU A 639 26.87 8.68 -31.62
C GLU A 639 26.59 7.17 -31.65
N GLN A 640 27.60 6.32 -31.41
CA GLN A 640 27.39 4.88 -31.26
C GLN A 640 26.57 4.54 -30.01
N GLU A 641 26.82 5.16 -28.86
CA GLU A 641 26.02 5.00 -27.64
C GLU A 641 24.55 5.42 -27.85
N LYS A 642 24.34 6.51 -28.60
CA LYS A 642 23.00 6.97 -28.96
C LYS A 642 22.28 6.01 -29.89
N ASN A 643 22.96 5.48 -30.91
CA ASN A 643 22.40 4.45 -31.79
C ASN A 643 22.10 3.15 -31.03
N LEU A 644 22.97 2.78 -30.09
CA LEU A 644 22.76 1.65 -29.19
C LEU A 644 21.48 1.81 -28.37
N LYS A 645 21.28 3.00 -27.79
CA LYS A 645 20.06 3.35 -27.04
C LYS A 645 18.81 3.28 -27.91
N GLN A 646 18.89 3.71 -29.16
CA GLN A 646 17.78 3.63 -30.12
C GLN A 646 17.43 2.19 -30.52
N GLU A 647 18.41 1.29 -30.63
CA GLU A 647 18.11 -0.12 -30.91
C GLU A 647 17.66 -0.90 -29.67
N LEU A 648 18.18 -0.55 -28.49
CA LEU A 648 17.66 -1.05 -27.21
C LEU A 648 16.17 -0.73 -27.06
N LEU A 649 15.77 0.50 -27.42
CA LEU A 649 14.37 0.94 -27.46
C LEU A 649 13.49 0.07 -28.37
N LYS A 650 14.04 -0.58 -29.40
CA LYS A 650 13.30 -1.51 -30.28
C LYS A 650 13.36 -2.97 -29.82
N SER A 651 14.19 -3.27 -28.81
CA SER A 651 14.37 -4.62 -28.26
C SER A 651 13.56 -4.88 -26.99
N ILE A 652 13.25 -3.82 -26.25
CA ILE A 652 12.36 -3.85 -25.10
C ILE A 652 10.93 -3.68 -25.61
N ASP A 653 9.96 -4.46 -25.11
CA ASP A 653 8.55 -4.15 -25.34
C ASP A 653 8.33 -2.70 -24.88
N THR A 654 8.06 -1.79 -25.81
CA THR A 654 7.92 -0.37 -25.51
C THR A 654 6.78 -0.06 -24.53
N ASN A 655 5.94 -1.08 -24.26
CA ASN A 655 4.82 -1.07 -23.33
C ASN A 655 5.08 -1.91 -22.06
N ALA A 656 6.30 -2.41 -21.83
CA ALA A 656 6.70 -3.07 -20.59
C ALA A 656 7.56 -2.10 -19.78
N ILE A 657 6.97 -1.54 -18.72
CA ILE A 657 7.68 -0.73 -17.73
C ILE A 657 7.65 -1.48 -16.41
N PRO A 658 8.77 -1.54 -15.65
CA PRO A 658 8.77 -2.22 -14.36
C PRO A 658 7.68 -1.72 -13.44
N ALA A 659 7.34 -0.44 -13.45
CA ALA A 659 6.25 0.09 -12.63
C ALA A 659 4.91 -0.66 -12.77
N TRP A 660 4.68 -1.45 -13.83
CA TRP A 660 3.39 -2.09 -14.12
C TRP A 660 3.36 -3.60 -13.86
N GLY A 661 4.31 -4.14 -13.11
CA GLY A 661 4.40 -5.58 -12.83
C GLY A 661 5.52 -6.27 -13.58
N THR A 662 5.72 -7.57 -13.33
CA THR A 662 6.83 -8.36 -13.93
C THR A 662 6.28 -9.33 -14.96
N PRO A 663 6.57 -9.15 -16.25
CA PRO A 663 6.25 -10.12 -17.29
C PRO A 663 6.81 -11.50 -16.99
N GLU A 664 6.17 -12.55 -17.49
CA GLU A 664 6.49 -13.93 -17.16
C GLU A 664 7.97 -14.31 -17.44
N HIS A 665 8.51 -13.90 -18.59
CA HIS A 665 9.91 -14.14 -18.93
C HIS A 665 10.89 -13.49 -17.94
N VAL A 666 10.57 -12.29 -17.43
CA VAL A 666 11.37 -11.63 -16.39
C VAL A 666 11.27 -12.40 -15.07
N ARG A 667 10.07 -12.89 -14.70
CA ARG A 667 9.87 -13.72 -13.50
C ARG A 667 10.76 -14.97 -13.56
N TYR A 668 10.84 -15.63 -14.72
CA TYR A 668 11.72 -16.78 -14.92
C TYR A 668 13.20 -16.42 -14.80
N GLY A 669 13.64 -15.29 -15.37
CA GLY A 669 15.01 -14.79 -15.21
C GLY A 669 15.37 -14.54 -13.74
N TYR A 670 14.45 -13.94 -12.98
CA TYR A 670 14.61 -13.69 -11.55
C TYR A 670 14.72 -15.00 -10.76
N ALA A 671 13.82 -15.96 -10.99
CA ALA A 671 13.85 -17.28 -10.37
C ALA A 671 15.15 -18.03 -10.69
N SER A 672 15.62 -17.99 -11.94
CA SER A 672 16.89 -18.61 -12.34
C SER A 672 18.07 -18.00 -11.60
N LYS A 673 18.14 -16.65 -11.50
CA LYS A 673 19.21 -15.98 -10.76
C LYS A 673 19.21 -16.37 -9.28
N LEU A 674 18.04 -16.44 -8.66
CA LEU A 674 17.91 -16.84 -7.25
C LEU A 674 18.28 -18.32 -7.05
N SER A 675 17.90 -19.19 -7.97
CA SER A 675 18.32 -20.60 -7.96
C SER A 675 19.84 -20.72 -8.05
N ASP A 676 20.50 -19.97 -8.93
CA ASP A 676 21.96 -19.98 -9.02
C ASP A 676 22.62 -19.51 -7.72
N LEU A 677 22.15 -18.38 -7.16
CA LEU A 677 22.65 -17.89 -5.88
C LEU A 677 22.45 -18.90 -4.75
N HIS A 678 21.31 -19.59 -4.72
CA HIS A 678 21.00 -20.63 -3.74
C HIS A 678 21.93 -21.84 -3.86
N LEU A 679 22.36 -22.17 -5.08
CA LEU A 679 23.31 -23.24 -5.38
C LEU A 679 24.78 -22.80 -5.26
N GLU A 680 25.04 -21.59 -4.75
CA GLU A 680 26.37 -20.98 -4.65
C GLU A 680 27.07 -20.79 -6.01
N ASN A 681 26.29 -20.82 -7.10
CA ASN A 681 26.77 -20.50 -8.44
C ASN A 681 26.87 -18.97 -8.59
N LYS A 682 27.92 -18.51 -9.26
CA LYS A 682 28.04 -17.10 -9.64
C LYS A 682 27.11 -16.80 -10.80
N ASN A 683 26.05 -16.03 -10.55
CA ASN A 683 25.23 -15.41 -11.58
C ASN A 683 25.35 -13.88 -11.51
N GLU A 684 26.27 -13.34 -12.33
CA GLU A 684 26.60 -11.92 -12.38
C GLU A 684 25.66 -11.11 -13.29
N THR A 685 24.65 -11.74 -13.88
CA THR A 685 23.67 -11.07 -14.77
C THR A 685 22.87 -10.03 -13.98
N PRO A 686 22.93 -8.74 -14.33
CA PRO A 686 22.09 -7.72 -13.70
C PRO A 686 20.61 -8.00 -13.97
N ILE A 687 19.75 -7.82 -12.97
CA ILE A 687 18.33 -8.20 -13.10
C ILE A 687 17.57 -7.37 -14.15
N SER A 688 18.05 -6.16 -14.45
CA SER A 688 17.51 -5.29 -15.50
C SER A 688 17.61 -5.93 -16.89
N LEU A 689 18.60 -6.81 -17.12
CA LEU A 689 18.81 -7.43 -18.43
C LEU A 689 17.80 -8.54 -18.73
N PHE A 690 17.09 -9.07 -17.73
CA PHE A 690 16.00 -10.01 -17.97
C PHE A 690 14.79 -9.38 -18.66
N TRP A 691 14.75 -8.04 -18.76
CA TRP A 691 13.72 -7.28 -19.47
C TRP A 691 14.00 -7.08 -20.96
N LEU A 692 15.14 -7.56 -21.45
CA LEU A 692 15.52 -7.48 -22.86
C LEU A 692 14.78 -8.54 -23.68
N GLY A 693 13.57 -8.19 -24.14
CA GLY A 693 12.74 -9.03 -25.03
C GLY A 693 12.38 -10.42 -24.48
N GLU A 694 11.52 -11.17 -25.17
CA GLU A 694 11.19 -12.55 -24.76
C GLU A 694 12.08 -13.58 -25.47
N PRO A 695 12.91 -14.40 -24.78
CA PRO A 695 13.35 -15.65 -25.39
C PRO A 695 12.85 -16.90 -24.69
N ILE A 696 12.26 -17.74 -25.54
CA ILE A 696 12.53 -19.17 -25.67
C ILE A 696 11.98 -20.07 -24.57
N SER A 697 10.78 -20.57 -24.88
CA SER A 697 10.22 -21.92 -24.68
C SER A 697 10.26 -22.56 -23.30
N GLU A 698 9.28 -23.43 -23.07
CA GLU A 698 9.07 -24.33 -21.91
C GLU A 698 10.33 -24.97 -21.29
N LEU A 699 11.48 -25.01 -21.97
CA LEU A 699 12.74 -25.59 -21.50
C LEU A 699 13.37 -24.89 -20.29
N ASN A 700 13.20 -23.57 -20.09
CA ASN A 700 13.68 -22.90 -18.87
C ASN A 700 12.73 -23.08 -17.68
N ALA A 701 11.45 -23.37 -17.92
CA ALA A 701 10.49 -23.72 -16.88
C ALA A 701 10.79 -25.08 -16.23
N ILE A 702 11.66 -25.91 -16.83
CA ILE A 702 12.04 -27.23 -16.31
C ILE A 702 13.16 -27.13 -15.24
N ARG A 703 13.82 -25.97 -15.10
CA ARG A 703 14.87 -25.74 -14.08
C ARG A 703 14.37 -25.13 -12.76
N VAL A 704 13.20 -24.50 -12.79
CA VAL A 704 12.44 -24.04 -11.60
C VAL A 704 11.51 -25.18 -11.18
#